data_AF-A0A2K3UZ46-F1
#
_entry.id   AF-A0A2K3UZ46-F1
#
_cell.length_a   1.000
_cell.length_b   1.000
_cell.length_c   1.000
_cell.angle_alpha   90.00
_cell.angle_beta   90.00
_cell.angle_gamma   90.00
#
_symmetry.space_group_name_H-M   'P 1'
#
loop_
_entity.id
_entity.type
_entity.pdbx_description
1 polymer ?
#
loop_
_entity_poly.entity_id
_entity_poly.type
_entity_poly.pdbx_seq_one_letter_code
_entity_poly.pdbx_strand_id
1 'polypeptide(L)'
;MTVPRLLPAALLCTLLLSCGGTNAEPTTSPAPKGTPTPGSAPSPAPSPTANLPQTKWSDPATWGDTVPTAGQKVTLPSGRRVILDVSPPALAGLTIPAGTALEFADQDLTLTSEWVMVHGELRIGSEGRPFTHQAEIVMTNTTPGEDVMGMGDRVLGVMDGTLELHGAPKLAWTRLESTAPAGSRTLTLQRAPDWAPGSSLTLASTDFNPNQTEEVVVQRVSGSTVTLATGLKYTHWAQSTTQAGLTLHERAEVGLLTRTIRIGAGEDASASGLGAHVMVMGKSAARIESTEFTRVGQRNTLRRYGMHFHQMGDAATSYFRGNSVHEVFNRCVVVHGTSNLRVQDNVTHDSVGHCLFLEDGNETGNTISGNLITLVRRPDKARGETPLLDSDKNPSGYWITNPANTVKDNVAAGIQGTGFWYALPEHPTGLAAATGAGIWNRRTPLGEFSGNVAHSGDRGLNVDHGAQADGSHTETTYYMPRVNPADEKSAPAPAAFTRFTAYKQRDQGVWLRGEHHTLSGAVLADNAVGATFASDTTVMKDSLLIGETANVGQPESWEKTGVGGRSLPRPWEADFPIRGFQFYDGHVSIQTTALSAFQPNAVRQASGLGYLYRNAFALNPGNDARGLTWLDDSRRVYLPDAQADKDGDKAATFLDADGSVTGTPGLSVTGSALLRDAPDCSARAEWNASVCGGQYARFWLDDVTDGRIGPVRATNVRGASVELTGTPDNFTSFHTSVRLGGSYAFAPAAASRHLRLGFGDRAPGDTLRLTLPASAVGTGSEPILYRDWWVDERNRLKKVALADLDASSGDAYALEGGTLHLKLVVQKDREYAVVDVCAAALCR
;
A
#
# COMPACT_ATOMS: atom_id res chain seq x y z
N MET A 1 -53.67 -24.03 26.57
CA MET A 1 -54.92 -23.72 25.85
C MET A 1 -54.63 -23.74 24.36
N THR A 2 -55.28 -24.67 23.65
CA THR A 2 -55.69 -24.69 22.22
C THR A 2 -54.75 -24.19 21.10
N VAL A 3 -54.31 -25.17 20.30
CA VAL A 3 -53.67 -25.13 18.95
C VAL A 3 -54.71 -24.81 17.84
N PRO A 4 -54.36 -24.51 16.56
CA PRO A 4 -53.92 -25.53 15.55
C PRO A 4 -52.79 -25.05 14.56
N ARG A 5 -51.76 -25.86 14.23
CA ARG A 5 -51.57 -26.80 13.07
C ARG A 5 -51.29 -26.10 11.70
N LEU A 6 -50.47 -26.56 10.74
CA LEU A 6 -49.98 -27.88 10.32
C LEU A 6 -48.79 -27.74 9.29
N LEU A 7 -47.86 -28.69 9.33
CA LEU A 7 -46.89 -29.15 8.27
C LEU A 7 -47.61 -30.16 7.32
N PRO A 8 -47.01 -30.94 6.37
CA PRO A 8 -45.69 -30.95 5.68
C PRO A 8 -45.75 -31.35 4.16
N ALA A 9 -44.57 -31.57 3.54
CA ALA A 9 -44.17 -32.80 2.81
C ALA A 9 -43.79 -32.70 1.31
N ALA A 10 -42.66 -33.34 1.00
CA ALA A 10 -42.03 -33.59 -0.29
C ALA A 10 -42.58 -34.85 -0.97
N LEU A 11 -42.41 -34.98 -2.30
CA LEU A 11 -42.26 -36.28 -2.98
C LEU A 11 -41.55 -36.15 -4.34
N LEU A 12 -40.98 -37.29 -4.76
CA LEU A 12 -39.96 -37.54 -5.79
C LEU A 12 -40.58 -38.17 -7.07
N CYS A 13 -39.84 -38.08 -8.19
CA CYS A 13 -39.76 -39.03 -9.34
C CYS A 13 -40.95 -39.19 -10.33
N THR A 14 -40.76 -38.94 -11.64
CA THR A 14 -40.34 -39.91 -12.71
C THR A 14 -40.63 -39.40 -14.15
N LEU A 15 -39.85 -39.95 -15.10
CA LEU A 15 -39.71 -39.64 -16.53
C LEU A 15 -40.97 -39.79 -17.41
N LEU A 16 -40.95 -39.14 -18.59
CA LEU A 16 -41.31 -39.76 -19.88
C LEU A 16 -40.64 -39.02 -21.06
N LEU A 17 -39.97 -39.78 -21.94
CA LEU A 17 -39.47 -39.37 -23.26
C LEU A 17 -40.62 -39.35 -24.29
N SER A 18 -40.57 -38.42 -25.26
CA SER A 18 -41.04 -38.70 -26.63
C SER A 18 -40.22 -37.91 -27.66
N CYS A 19 -39.92 -38.57 -28.77
CA CYS A 19 -39.02 -38.13 -29.84
C CYS A 19 -39.75 -37.40 -30.98
N GLY A 20 -38.97 -36.59 -31.71
CA GLY A 20 -39.23 -36.14 -33.09
C GLY A 20 -39.72 -34.69 -33.18
N GLY A 21 -39.14 -33.78 -33.94
CA GLY A 21 -38.01 -33.79 -34.85
C GLY A 21 -38.06 -32.51 -35.70
N THR A 22 -36.89 -32.07 -36.15
CA THR A 22 -36.60 -31.09 -37.22
C THR A 22 -36.51 -29.59 -36.89
N ASN A 23 -35.43 -29.02 -37.44
CA ASN A 23 -35.03 -27.62 -37.62
C ASN A 23 -34.33 -26.91 -36.46
N ALA A 24 -33.00 -27.01 -36.50
CA ALA A 24 -32.08 -26.16 -35.77
C ALA A 24 -31.90 -24.83 -36.50
N GLU A 25 -32.36 -23.74 -35.88
CA GLU A 25 -31.82 -22.39 -36.04
C GLU A 25 -31.16 -21.99 -34.71
N PRO A 26 -30.02 -21.28 -34.72
CA PRO A 26 -29.30 -20.92 -33.50
C PRO A 26 -29.97 -19.70 -32.84
N THR A 27 -30.64 -19.91 -31.71
CA THR A 27 -31.09 -18.80 -30.85
C THR A 27 -29.91 -18.24 -30.07
N THR A 28 -29.54 -17.02 -30.45
CA THR A 28 -28.62 -16.12 -29.77
C THR A 28 -28.99 -15.92 -28.29
N SER A 29 -28.04 -16.15 -27.39
CA SER A 29 -28.10 -15.72 -25.99
C SER A 29 -28.34 -14.20 -25.89
N PRO A 30 -29.10 -13.73 -24.90
CA PRO A 30 -29.36 -12.30 -24.72
C PRO A 30 -28.05 -11.59 -24.33
N ALA A 31 -27.72 -10.55 -25.08
CA ALA A 31 -26.59 -9.67 -24.83
C ALA A 31 -26.65 -9.09 -23.39
N PRO A 32 -25.49 -8.90 -22.73
CA PRO A 32 -25.43 -8.27 -21.42
C PRO A 32 -25.98 -6.84 -21.52
N LYS A 33 -26.87 -6.48 -20.59
CA LYS A 33 -27.42 -5.13 -20.46
C LYS A 33 -26.27 -4.13 -20.35
N GLY A 34 -26.27 -3.16 -21.27
CA GLY A 34 -25.24 -2.15 -21.42
C GLY A 34 -24.96 -1.40 -20.12
N THR A 35 -23.69 -1.27 -19.82
CA THR A 35 -23.09 -0.30 -18.91
C THR A 35 -23.70 1.09 -19.17
N PRO A 36 -24.00 1.91 -18.16
CA PRO A 36 -24.38 3.29 -18.39
C PRO A 36 -23.24 3.96 -19.15
N THR A 37 -23.53 4.50 -20.32
CA THR A 37 -22.64 5.41 -21.04
C THR A 37 -22.22 6.51 -20.06
N PRO A 38 -20.92 6.83 -19.90
CA PRO A 38 -20.52 8.02 -19.16
C PRO A 38 -21.26 9.18 -19.79
N GLY A 39 -22.04 9.92 -19.00
CA GLY A 39 -22.64 11.16 -19.46
C GLY A 39 -21.55 12.01 -20.09
N SER A 40 -21.76 12.45 -21.33
CA SER A 40 -20.84 13.34 -22.03
C SER A 40 -20.48 14.48 -21.09
N ALA A 41 -19.20 14.57 -20.69
CA ALA A 41 -18.71 15.72 -19.98
C ALA A 41 -19.12 16.98 -20.74
N PRO A 42 -19.56 18.05 -20.07
CA PRO A 42 -19.87 19.31 -20.74
C PRO A 42 -18.66 19.71 -21.60
N SER A 43 -18.91 20.02 -22.87
CA SER A 43 -17.87 20.52 -23.78
C SER A 43 -17.11 21.66 -23.08
N PRO A 44 -15.78 21.64 -23.02
CA PRO A 44 -15.02 22.66 -22.31
C PRO A 44 -15.40 24.04 -22.87
N ALA A 45 -15.61 25.00 -21.97
CA ALA A 45 -15.87 26.38 -22.38
C ALA A 45 -14.73 26.84 -23.32
N PRO A 46 -15.03 27.56 -24.41
CA PRO A 46 -14.00 28.08 -25.29
C PRO A 46 -13.03 28.95 -24.49
N SER A 47 -11.72 28.76 -24.71
CA SER A 47 -10.70 29.51 -23.99
C SER A 47 -10.96 31.02 -24.09
N PRO A 48 -10.75 31.80 -23.00
CA PRO A 48 -10.85 33.26 -23.03
C PRO A 48 -10.01 33.93 -24.13
N THR A 49 -8.94 33.28 -24.59
CA THR A 49 -8.03 33.80 -25.63
C THR A 49 -8.42 33.39 -27.06
N ALA A 50 -9.41 32.52 -27.22
CA ALA A 50 -9.77 31.92 -28.52
C ALA A 50 -10.22 32.96 -29.57
N ASN A 51 -10.67 34.14 -29.14
CA ASN A 51 -11.14 35.22 -30.02
C ASN A 51 -10.16 36.39 -30.16
N LEU A 52 -8.95 36.31 -29.59
CA LEU A 52 -7.95 37.38 -29.72
C LEU A 52 -7.47 37.53 -31.17
N PRO A 53 -7.18 38.76 -31.63
CA PRO A 53 -6.55 38.99 -32.92
C PRO A 53 -5.25 38.20 -33.06
N GLN A 54 -5.15 37.44 -34.16
CA GLN A 54 -4.01 36.58 -34.44
C GLN A 54 -2.87 37.37 -35.11
N THR A 55 -1.64 37.17 -34.64
CA THR A 55 -0.42 37.63 -35.33
C THR A 55 0.60 36.50 -35.39
N LYS A 56 1.60 36.60 -36.25
CA LYS A 56 2.63 35.56 -36.42
C LYS A 56 3.89 35.93 -35.65
N TRP A 57 4.57 34.94 -35.08
CA TRP A 57 5.86 35.15 -34.44
C TRP A 57 6.89 35.67 -35.45
N SER A 58 6.88 35.13 -36.68
CA SER A 58 7.84 35.52 -37.72
C SER A 58 7.62 36.92 -38.30
N ASP A 59 6.49 37.57 -37.99
CA ASP A 59 6.16 38.90 -38.50
C ASP A 59 6.80 39.99 -37.62
N PRO A 60 7.73 40.81 -38.14
CA PRO A 60 8.33 41.91 -37.39
C PRO A 60 7.29 42.88 -36.81
N ALA A 61 6.13 43.05 -37.45
CA ALA A 61 5.05 43.92 -36.96
C ALA A 61 4.43 43.42 -35.63
N THR A 62 4.58 42.13 -35.28
CA THR A 62 4.21 41.61 -33.96
C THR A 62 5.07 42.21 -32.85
N TRP A 63 6.30 42.62 -33.16
CA TRP A 63 7.35 42.96 -32.21
C TRP A 63 7.86 44.40 -32.30
N GLY A 64 7.20 45.27 -33.06
CA GLY A 64 7.68 46.65 -33.29
C GLY A 64 8.90 46.70 -34.21
N ASP A 65 8.80 46.00 -35.35
CA ASP A 65 9.73 45.97 -36.49
C ASP A 65 10.97 45.07 -36.37
N THR A 66 11.20 44.40 -35.23
CA THR A 66 12.32 43.44 -35.09
C THR A 66 11.88 42.19 -34.33
N VAL A 67 11.97 41.03 -34.98
CA VAL A 67 11.67 39.73 -34.38
C VAL A 67 12.68 39.41 -33.26
N PRO A 68 12.28 38.75 -32.15
CA PRO A 68 13.18 38.41 -31.05
C PRO A 68 14.44 37.66 -31.48
N THR A 69 15.55 37.97 -30.82
CA THR A 69 16.89 37.40 -31.09
C THR A 69 17.38 36.50 -29.95
N ALA A 70 18.46 35.76 -30.19
CA ALA A 70 19.03 34.83 -29.21
C ALA A 70 19.41 35.55 -27.90
N GLY A 71 19.10 34.93 -26.76
CA GLY A 71 19.39 35.47 -25.43
C GLY A 71 18.48 36.61 -24.99
N GLN A 72 17.43 36.95 -25.77
CA GLN A 72 16.48 37.98 -25.38
C GLN A 72 15.43 37.41 -24.41
N LYS A 73 15.05 38.22 -23.40
CA LYS A 73 13.84 37.99 -22.60
C LYS A 73 12.64 38.59 -23.34
N VAL A 74 11.67 37.76 -23.69
CA VAL A 74 10.55 38.12 -24.58
C VAL A 74 9.25 38.20 -23.77
N THR A 75 8.42 39.19 -24.05
CA THR A 75 7.04 39.27 -23.53
C THR A 75 6.09 39.41 -24.71
N LEU A 76 5.04 38.58 -24.76
CA LEU A 76 4.05 38.68 -25.84
C LEU A 76 3.35 40.04 -25.86
N PRO A 77 3.03 40.59 -27.06
CA PRO A 77 2.25 41.81 -27.18
C PRO A 77 0.84 41.63 -26.60
N SER A 78 0.39 42.65 -25.86
CA SER A 78 -0.89 42.62 -25.15
C SER A 78 -2.09 42.42 -26.09
N GLY A 79 -3.08 41.65 -25.63
CA GLY A 79 -4.34 41.41 -26.34
C GLY A 79 -4.20 40.65 -27.66
N ARG A 80 -3.10 39.93 -27.88
CA ARG A 80 -2.84 39.16 -29.11
C ARG A 80 -2.78 37.67 -28.82
N ARG A 81 -3.20 36.88 -29.81
CA ARG A 81 -2.79 35.48 -29.95
C ARG A 81 -1.64 35.43 -30.95
N VAL A 82 -0.43 35.18 -30.45
CA VAL A 82 0.76 35.02 -31.28
C VAL A 82 0.88 33.56 -31.69
N ILE A 83 0.97 33.33 -32.99
CA ILE A 83 1.21 32.00 -33.55
C ILE A 83 2.70 31.79 -33.69
N LEU A 84 3.25 30.79 -33.01
CA LEU A 84 4.62 30.34 -33.21
C LEU A 84 4.67 29.61 -34.56
N ASP A 85 5.06 30.31 -35.62
CA ASP A 85 5.13 29.77 -37.00
C ASP A 85 6.56 29.59 -37.52
N VAL A 86 7.55 29.77 -36.64
CA VAL A 86 8.96 29.43 -36.83
C VAL A 86 9.54 29.01 -35.47
N SER A 87 10.55 28.14 -35.45
CA SER A 87 11.35 27.88 -34.24
C SER A 87 12.20 29.12 -33.93
N PRO A 88 11.94 29.87 -32.85
CA PRO A 88 12.72 31.05 -32.52
C PRO A 88 14.15 30.68 -32.12
N PRO A 89 15.11 31.62 -32.21
CA PRO A 89 16.41 31.42 -31.57
C PRO A 89 16.23 31.21 -30.04
N ALA A 90 17.20 30.55 -29.40
CA ALA A 90 17.13 30.28 -27.96
C ALA A 90 16.97 31.57 -27.15
N LEU A 91 15.91 31.65 -26.35
CA LEU A 91 15.53 32.83 -25.57
C LEU A 91 16.13 32.77 -24.16
N ALA A 92 16.36 33.92 -23.53
CA ALA A 92 16.73 33.98 -22.10
C ALA A 92 15.50 33.99 -21.17
N GLY A 93 14.29 33.86 -21.73
CA GLY A 93 13.04 33.90 -20.99
C GLY A 93 11.86 34.28 -21.88
N LEU A 94 10.69 33.72 -21.59
CA LEU A 94 9.45 34.03 -22.30
C LEU A 94 8.31 34.25 -21.31
N THR A 95 7.69 35.42 -21.36
CA THR A 95 6.47 35.75 -20.62
C THR A 95 5.27 35.79 -21.57
N ILE A 96 4.22 35.06 -21.21
CA ILE A 96 2.89 35.07 -21.84
C ILE A 96 1.94 35.78 -20.87
N PRO A 97 1.70 37.10 -21.01
CA PRO A 97 0.87 37.86 -20.07
C PRO A 97 -0.60 37.42 -20.09
N ALA A 98 -1.32 37.74 -19.01
CA ALA A 98 -2.77 37.59 -18.96
C ALA A 98 -3.45 38.29 -20.15
N GLY A 99 -4.47 37.65 -20.72
CA GLY A 99 -5.16 38.16 -21.92
C GLY A 99 -4.36 38.04 -23.22
N THR A 100 -3.28 37.26 -23.25
CA THR A 100 -2.54 36.88 -24.46
C THR A 100 -2.45 35.36 -24.59
N ALA A 101 -2.10 34.88 -25.78
CA ALA A 101 -1.84 33.46 -26.00
C ALA A 101 -0.65 33.24 -26.94
N LEU A 102 0.18 32.24 -26.64
CA LEU A 102 1.10 31.62 -27.60
C LEU A 102 0.48 30.32 -28.09
N GLU A 103 0.28 30.18 -29.40
CA GLU A 103 -0.23 28.96 -30.03
C GLU A 103 0.78 28.43 -31.04
N PHE A 104 1.16 27.16 -30.95
CA PHE A 104 2.05 26.54 -31.93
C PHE A 104 1.30 26.34 -33.26
N ALA A 105 1.92 26.75 -34.37
CA ALA A 105 1.41 26.41 -35.69
C ALA A 105 1.50 24.90 -35.92
N ASP A 106 0.62 24.36 -36.76
CA ASP A 106 0.53 22.93 -37.10
C ASP A 106 1.69 22.51 -38.03
N GLN A 107 2.90 22.48 -37.48
CA GLN A 107 4.15 22.07 -38.14
C GLN A 107 5.22 21.75 -37.08
N ASP A 108 6.35 21.16 -37.48
CA ASP A 108 7.42 20.81 -36.55
C ASP A 108 8.10 22.08 -35.99
N LEU A 109 8.13 22.23 -34.66
CA LEU A 109 8.56 23.45 -33.98
C LEU A 109 9.30 23.16 -32.67
N THR A 110 10.31 23.96 -32.39
CA THR A 110 11.06 23.93 -31.13
C THR A 110 11.09 25.33 -30.51
N LEU A 111 10.67 25.42 -29.25
CA LEU A 111 10.86 26.60 -28.41
C LEU A 111 11.95 26.31 -27.39
N THR A 112 13.08 27.00 -27.51
CA THR A 112 14.20 26.91 -26.56
C THR A 112 14.24 28.15 -25.68
N SER A 113 14.24 28.00 -24.36
CA SER A 113 14.26 29.12 -23.40
C SER A 113 14.89 28.72 -22.06
N GLU A 114 15.45 29.65 -21.29
CA GLU A 114 15.82 29.40 -19.89
C GLU A 114 14.60 29.10 -19.00
N TRP A 115 13.50 29.81 -19.26
CA TRP A 115 12.23 29.67 -18.56
C TRP A 115 11.07 30.16 -19.43
N VAL A 116 9.87 29.69 -19.11
CA VAL A 116 8.62 30.14 -19.71
C VAL A 116 7.62 30.43 -18.59
N MET A 117 7.04 31.62 -18.59
CA MET A 117 6.04 32.06 -17.62
C MET A 117 4.69 32.31 -18.29
N VAL A 118 3.67 31.58 -17.85
CA VAL A 118 2.33 31.59 -18.43
C VAL A 118 1.33 32.20 -17.45
N HIS A 119 0.95 33.44 -17.72
CA HIS A 119 -0.20 34.13 -17.09
C HIS A 119 -1.40 34.21 -18.05
N GLY A 120 -1.15 34.11 -19.36
CA GLY A 120 -2.16 33.99 -20.41
C GLY A 120 -2.41 32.52 -20.74
N GLU A 121 -2.29 32.17 -22.02
CA GLU A 121 -2.39 30.78 -22.47
C GLU A 121 -1.17 30.33 -23.28
N LEU A 122 -0.67 29.13 -22.98
CA LEU A 122 0.24 28.40 -23.86
C LEU A 122 -0.52 27.20 -24.45
N ARG A 123 -0.58 27.13 -25.78
CA ARG A 123 -1.31 26.10 -26.51
C ARG A 123 -0.46 25.37 -27.54
N ILE A 124 -0.48 24.03 -27.44
CA ILE A 124 0.04 23.11 -28.45
C ILE A 124 -1.04 22.07 -28.72
N GLY A 125 -1.77 22.23 -29.82
CA GLY A 125 -2.98 21.46 -30.10
C GLY A 125 -4.15 21.81 -29.16
N SER A 126 -5.27 21.14 -29.34
CA SER A 126 -6.41 21.18 -28.41
C SER A 126 -7.07 19.81 -28.32
N GLU A 127 -7.90 19.59 -27.29
CA GLU A 127 -8.59 18.30 -27.11
C GLU A 127 -9.39 17.87 -28.35
N GLY A 128 -10.04 18.82 -29.03
CA GLY A 128 -10.79 18.56 -30.27
C GLY A 128 -9.94 18.52 -31.55
N ARG A 129 -8.70 19.01 -31.49
CA ARG A 129 -7.74 19.03 -32.61
C ARG A 129 -6.32 18.80 -32.08
N PRO A 130 -5.94 17.55 -31.79
CA PRO A 130 -4.62 17.23 -31.26
C PRO A 130 -3.50 17.60 -32.23
N PHE A 131 -2.32 17.92 -31.69
CA PHE A 131 -1.12 18.27 -32.41
C PHE A 131 -0.48 17.02 -33.05
N THR A 132 -0.39 17.02 -34.38
CA THR A 132 0.07 15.85 -35.15
C THR A 132 1.53 15.95 -35.61
N HIS A 133 2.14 17.12 -35.41
CA HIS A 133 3.54 17.43 -35.69
C HIS A 133 4.42 17.28 -34.45
N GLN A 134 5.74 17.44 -34.60
CA GLN A 134 6.67 17.45 -33.47
C GLN A 134 6.72 18.84 -32.84
N ALA A 135 6.39 18.95 -31.55
CA ALA A 135 6.56 20.18 -30.79
C ALA A 135 7.47 19.94 -29.60
N GLU A 136 8.52 20.75 -29.47
CA GLU A 136 9.45 20.65 -28.35
C GLU A 136 9.53 21.98 -27.58
N ILE A 137 9.49 21.90 -26.25
CA ILE A 137 9.90 22.97 -25.35
C ILE A 137 11.16 22.49 -24.62
N VAL A 138 12.28 23.15 -24.89
CA VAL A 138 13.60 22.79 -24.34
C VAL A 138 14.08 23.86 -23.37
N MET A 139 14.24 23.48 -22.10
CA MET A 139 14.78 24.37 -21.08
C MET A 139 16.30 24.34 -21.06
N THR A 140 16.93 25.51 -21.22
CA THR A 140 18.39 25.69 -21.18
C THR A 140 18.87 26.11 -19.79
N ASN A 141 20.18 26.17 -19.56
CA ASN A 141 20.77 26.69 -18.30
C ASN A 141 22.01 27.54 -18.59
N THR A 142 21.86 28.49 -19.51
CA THR A 142 22.86 29.49 -19.86
C THR A 142 23.07 30.50 -18.74
N THR A 143 22.10 30.66 -17.82
CA THR A 143 22.22 31.46 -16.60
C THR A 143 22.00 30.60 -15.34
N PRO A 144 23.03 29.85 -14.89
CA PRO A 144 22.91 28.95 -13.74
C PRO A 144 22.44 29.63 -12.46
N GLY A 145 21.45 29.02 -11.80
CA GLY A 145 20.91 29.50 -10.52
C GLY A 145 20.03 30.74 -10.64
N GLU A 146 19.52 31.07 -11.84
CA GLU A 146 18.46 32.06 -12.00
C GLU A 146 17.24 31.66 -11.16
N ASP A 147 16.65 32.62 -10.44
CA ASP A 147 15.42 32.39 -9.68
C ASP A 147 14.25 33.16 -10.32
N VAL A 148 13.38 32.42 -11.01
CA VAL A 148 12.22 32.99 -11.68
C VAL A 148 11.05 33.02 -10.70
N MET A 149 10.88 34.15 -10.01
CA MET A 149 9.79 34.38 -9.05
C MET A 149 9.71 33.33 -7.92
N GLY A 150 10.84 32.88 -7.40
CA GLY A 150 10.91 31.85 -6.34
C GLY A 150 10.80 30.41 -6.86
N MET A 151 10.62 30.23 -8.17
CA MET A 151 10.50 28.91 -8.79
C MET A 151 11.82 28.34 -9.28
N GLY A 152 12.94 29.07 -9.23
CA GLY A 152 14.24 28.57 -9.69
C GLY A 152 14.42 28.61 -11.21
N ASP A 153 15.42 27.88 -11.68
CA ASP A 153 15.85 27.79 -13.07
C ASP A 153 15.08 26.70 -13.83
N ARG A 154 15.12 26.73 -15.18
CA ARG A 154 14.50 25.71 -16.05
C ARG A 154 13.01 25.49 -15.84
N VAL A 155 12.28 26.54 -15.45
CA VAL A 155 10.87 26.46 -15.12
C VAL A 155 9.95 26.70 -16.32
N LEU A 156 8.96 25.80 -16.50
CA LEU A 156 7.69 26.13 -17.14
C LEU A 156 6.67 26.44 -16.04
N GLY A 157 6.48 27.73 -15.75
CA GLY A 157 5.58 28.18 -14.70
C GLY A 157 4.24 28.60 -15.28
N VAL A 158 3.15 28.14 -14.68
CA VAL A 158 1.78 28.54 -15.04
C VAL A 158 1.13 29.12 -13.80
N MET A 159 0.84 30.41 -13.82
CA MET A 159 0.35 31.16 -12.67
C MET A 159 -0.84 32.02 -13.08
N ASP A 160 -2.02 31.60 -12.62
CA ASP A 160 -3.33 32.13 -13.01
C ASP A 160 -3.58 32.08 -14.54
N GLY A 161 -2.86 31.19 -15.24
CA GLY A 161 -2.89 31.01 -16.68
C GLY A 161 -3.50 29.68 -17.12
N THR A 162 -3.44 29.40 -18.42
CA THR A 162 -3.92 28.14 -19.01
C THR A 162 -2.81 27.44 -19.79
N LEU A 163 -2.62 26.15 -19.53
CA LEU A 163 -1.72 25.28 -20.27
C LEU A 163 -2.53 24.21 -21.01
N GLU A 164 -2.53 24.29 -22.34
CA GLU A 164 -3.20 23.36 -23.24
C GLU A 164 -2.17 22.59 -24.06
N LEU A 165 -1.95 21.32 -23.73
CA LEU A 165 -1.02 20.44 -24.46
C LEU A 165 -1.77 19.19 -24.86
N HIS A 166 -2.00 19.00 -26.16
CA HIS A 166 -2.78 17.87 -26.67
C HIS A 166 -2.05 17.26 -27.83
N GLY A 167 -1.19 16.28 -27.56
CA GLY A 167 -0.49 15.52 -28.59
C GLY A 167 -1.39 14.47 -29.23
N ALA A 168 -0.93 13.88 -30.33
CA ALA A 168 -1.63 12.78 -30.97
C ALA A 168 -1.81 11.61 -29.98
N PRO A 169 -3.06 11.19 -29.68
CA PRO A 169 -3.31 10.14 -28.71
C PRO A 169 -2.76 8.83 -29.23
N LYS A 170 -2.04 8.11 -28.35
CA LYS A 170 -1.45 6.80 -28.61
C LYS A 170 -1.79 5.82 -27.51
N LEU A 171 -1.65 4.53 -27.79
CA LEU A 171 -1.73 3.50 -26.76
C LEU A 171 -0.61 3.73 -25.72
N ALA A 172 -0.96 4.26 -24.54
CA ALA A 172 0.03 4.63 -23.53
C ALA A 172 0.86 3.42 -23.06
N TRP A 173 0.19 2.32 -22.71
CA TRP A 173 0.84 1.08 -22.33
C TRP A 173 -0.08 -0.14 -22.54
N THR A 174 0.51 -1.33 -22.54
CA THR A 174 -0.19 -2.62 -22.56
C THR A 174 0.67 -3.67 -21.86
N ARG A 175 0.39 -4.96 -22.04
CA ARG A 175 1.17 -6.07 -21.47
C ARG A 175 1.62 -7.02 -22.56
N LEU A 176 2.61 -7.84 -22.24
CA LEU A 176 2.96 -8.99 -23.06
C LEU A 176 1.81 -10.02 -23.10
N GLU A 177 1.55 -10.55 -24.28
CA GLU A 177 0.67 -11.71 -24.50
C GLU A 177 1.43 -13.05 -24.35
N SER A 178 2.73 -13.06 -24.64
CA SER A 178 3.59 -14.25 -24.48
C SER A 178 4.93 -13.88 -23.87
N THR A 179 5.49 -14.76 -23.03
CA THR A 179 6.83 -14.59 -22.45
C THR A 179 7.85 -14.24 -23.53
N ALA A 180 8.65 -13.20 -23.30
CA ALA A 180 9.74 -12.77 -24.17
C ALA A 180 11.08 -13.16 -23.52
N PRO A 181 11.78 -14.20 -24.00
CA PRO A 181 13.04 -14.64 -23.42
C PRO A 181 14.16 -13.60 -23.59
N ALA A 182 15.15 -13.64 -22.70
CA ALA A 182 16.40 -12.91 -22.88
C ALA A 182 17.01 -13.19 -24.27
N GLY A 183 17.53 -12.15 -24.91
CA GLY A 183 18.02 -12.16 -26.29
C GLY A 183 16.94 -12.02 -27.37
N SER A 184 15.66 -12.16 -27.03
CA SER A 184 14.56 -11.93 -27.99
C SER A 184 14.56 -10.49 -28.49
N ARG A 185 14.22 -10.32 -29.77
CA ARG A 185 13.98 -9.01 -30.40
C ARG A 185 12.51 -8.81 -30.75
N THR A 186 11.63 -9.67 -30.25
CA THR A 186 10.21 -9.63 -30.61
C THR A 186 9.36 -9.70 -29.36
N LEU A 187 8.43 -8.77 -29.26
CA LEU A 187 7.38 -8.75 -28.24
C LEU A 187 6.04 -9.06 -28.92
N THR A 188 5.24 -9.93 -28.30
CA THR A 188 3.83 -10.13 -28.66
C THR A 188 3.00 -9.48 -27.57
N LEU A 189 2.13 -8.53 -27.94
CA LEU A 189 1.37 -7.69 -27.00
C LEU A 189 -0.11 -8.08 -26.97
N GLN A 190 -0.78 -7.82 -25.85
CA GLN A 190 -2.22 -8.10 -25.72
C GLN A 190 -3.08 -7.17 -26.60
N ARG A 191 -2.62 -5.94 -26.81
CA ARG A 191 -3.25 -4.96 -27.68
C ARG A 191 -2.27 -4.54 -28.78
N ALA A 192 -2.76 -4.47 -30.01
CA ALA A 192 -1.98 -3.93 -31.12
C ALA A 192 -1.70 -2.44 -30.88
N PRO A 193 -0.42 -2.01 -30.82
CA PRO A 193 -0.09 -0.61 -30.62
C PRO A 193 -0.08 0.16 -31.93
N ASP A 194 -0.22 1.47 -31.83
CA ASP A 194 -0.02 2.48 -32.88
C ASP A 194 1.36 3.16 -32.79
N TRP A 195 2.33 2.45 -32.19
CA TRP A 195 3.70 2.93 -32.02
C TRP A 195 4.48 2.92 -33.34
N ALA A 196 5.48 3.79 -33.45
CA ALA A 196 6.27 3.96 -34.67
C ALA A 196 7.70 3.43 -34.50
N PRO A 197 8.41 3.06 -35.59
CA PRO A 197 9.85 2.86 -35.55
C PRO A 197 10.57 4.06 -34.91
N GLY A 198 11.55 3.79 -34.05
CA GLY A 198 12.27 4.80 -33.27
C GLY A 198 11.63 5.15 -31.92
N SER A 199 10.40 4.69 -31.63
CA SER A 199 9.79 4.89 -30.31
C SER A 199 10.56 4.15 -29.21
N SER A 200 10.90 4.85 -28.12
CA SER A 200 11.35 4.23 -26.87
C SER A 200 10.19 3.68 -26.05
N LEU A 201 10.41 2.51 -25.44
CA LEU A 201 9.48 1.80 -24.57
C LEU A 201 10.16 1.45 -23.24
N THR A 202 9.41 1.51 -22.14
CA THR A 202 9.76 0.80 -20.89
C THR A 202 9.14 -0.59 -20.91
N LEU A 203 9.88 -1.60 -20.43
CA LEU A 203 9.45 -2.98 -20.26
C LEU A 203 9.70 -3.40 -18.80
N ALA A 204 8.64 -3.59 -18.03
CA ALA A 204 8.69 -3.83 -16.60
C ALA A 204 9.33 -5.17 -16.22
N SER A 205 10.11 -5.19 -15.14
CA SER A 205 10.61 -6.43 -14.53
C SER A 205 9.48 -7.40 -14.19
N THR A 206 9.74 -8.70 -14.31
CA THR A 206 8.82 -9.77 -13.86
C THR A 206 9.43 -10.66 -12.78
N ASP A 207 10.54 -10.21 -12.18
CA ASP A 207 11.22 -10.87 -11.07
C ASP A 207 11.42 -9.90 -9.89
N PHE A 208 12.01 -10.36 -8.80
CA PHE A 208 12.20 -9.55 -7.59
C PHE A 208 13.12 -8.34 -7.76
N ASN A 209 14.00 -8.33 -8.76
CA ASN A 209 14.93 -7.22 -8.99
C ASN A 209 14.26 -6.11 -9.82
N PRO A 210 14.05 -4.90 -9.26
CA PRO A 210 13.51 -3.76 -10.00
C PRO A 210 14.34 -3.38 -11.24
N ASN A 211 15.67 -3.59 -11.15
CA ASN A 211 16.63 -3.20 -12.18
C ASN A 211 16.63 -4.12 -13.41
N GLN A 212 15.77 -5.15 -13.44
CA GLN A 212 15.48 -5.93 -14.64
C GLN A 212 14.43 -5.26 -15.53
N THR A 213 13.91 -4.10 -15.14
CA THR A 213 13.17 -3.21 -16.03
C THR A 213 14.11 -2.66 -17.10
N GLU A 214 13.68 -2.68 -18.37
CA GLU A 214 14.52 -2.27 -19.51
C GLU A 214 13.88 -1.15 -20.34
N GLU A 215 14.69 -0.25 -20.89
CA GLU A 215 14.29 0.62 -21.99
C GLU A 215 14.72 -0.02 -23.32
N VAL A 216 13.78 -0.08 -24.28
CA VAL A 216 14.00 -0.68 -25.61
C VAL A 216 13.45 0.21 -26.72
N VAL A 217 14.03 0.10 -27.92
CA VAL A 217 13.62 0.89 -29.08
C VAL A 217 12.87 0.04 -30.10
N VAL A 218 11.73 0.54 -30.57
CA VAL A 218 10.93 -0.08 -31.63
C VAL A 218 11.67 0.01 -32.97
N GLN A 219 11.86 -1.13 -33.62
CA GLN A 219 12.29 -1.21 -35.02
C GLN A 219 11.10 -1.26 -35.98
N ARG A 220 10.04 -2.02 -35.63
CA ARG A 220 8.86 -2.21 -36.47
C ARG A 220 7.66 -2.67 -35.63
N VAL A 221 6.46 -2.27 -36.04
CA VAL A 221 5.19 -2.79 -35.52
C VAL A 221 4.42 -3.49 -36.63
N SER A 222 3.79 -4.62 -36.30
CA SER A 222 2.96 -5.41 -37.22
C SER A 222 1.83 -6.08 -36.45
N GLY A 223 0.65 -5.47 -36.41
CA GLY A 223 -0.45 -5.94 -35.56
C GLY A 223 -0.03 -5.86 -34.08
N SER A 224 -0.17 -6.96 -33.34
CA SER A 224 0.26 -7.07 -31.93
C SER A 224 1.74 -7.41 -31.75
N THR A 225 2.52 -7.52 -32.83
CA THR A 225 3.94 -7.87 -32.77
C THR A 225 4.81 -6.62 -32.92
N VAL A 226 5.71 -6.40 -31.96
CA VAL A 226 6.72 -5.34 -31.98
C VAL A 226 8.10 -5.97 -32.14
N THR A 227 8.84 -5.58 -33.18
CA THR A 227 10.25 -5.94 -33.37
C THR A 227 11.12 -4.84 -32.76
N LEU A 228 12.10 -5.21 -31.95
CA LEU A 228 13.03 -4.34 -31.23
C LEU A 228 14.36 -4.18 -32.00
N ALA A 229 14.97 -3.00 -31.83
CA ALA A 229 16.27 -2.68 -32.42
C ALA A 229 17.40 -3.55 -31.83
N THR A 230 17.32 -3.88 -30.54
CA THR A 230 18.27 -4.70 -29.79
C THR A 230 17.56 -5.88 -29.10
N GLY A 231 18.31 -6.93 -28.77
CA GLY A 231 17.77 -8.05 -27.99
C GLY A 231 17.60 -7.67 -26.52
N LEU A 232 16.58 -8.24 -25.88
CA LEU A 232 16.32 -8.09 -24.44
C LEU A 232 17.48 -8.62 -23.61
N LYS A 233 17.76 -8.00 -22.46
CA LYS A 233 18.77 -8.48 -21.51
C LYS A 233 18.20 -9.56 -20.59
N TYR A 234 16.94 -9.40 -20.20
CA TYR A 234 16.25 -10.30 -19.27
C TYR A 234 15.07 -11.00 -19.94
N THR A 235 14.65 -12.11 -19.32
CA THR A 235 13.38 -12.75 -19.70
C THR A 235 12.23 -11.99 -19.04
N HIS A 236 11.26 -11.58 -19.86
CA HIS A 236 10.05 -10.91 -19.42
C HIS A 236 8.88 -11.88 -19.48
N TRP A 237 8.42 -12.32 -18.32
CA TRP A 237 7.38 -13.34 -18.17
C TRP A 237 6.02 -12.83 -18.63
N ALA A 238 5.23 -13.71 -19.25
CA ALA A 238 3.84 -13.43 -19.58
C ALA A 238 2.97 -14.67 -19.53
N GLN A 239 2.42 -14.96 -18.35
CA GLN A 239 1.41 -15.99 -18.17
C GLN A 239 0.27 -15.50 -17.28
N SER A 240 -0.83 -16.24 -17.29
CA SER A 240 -1.94 -16.01 -16.37
C SER A 240 -2.39 -17.33 -15.79
N THR A 241 -2.64 -17.31 -14.49
CA THR A 241 -3.05 -18.49 -13.72
C THR A 241 -4.41 -18.18 -13.10
N THR A 242 -5.43 -18.94 -13.48
CA THR A 242 -6.77 -18.82 -12.91
C THR A 242 -7.01 -19.95 -11.95
N GLN A 243 -7.33 -19.62 -10.69
CA GLN A 243 -7.60 -20.56 -9.62
C GLN A 243 -8.73 -20.00 -8.73
N ALA A 244 -9.65 -20.85 -8.30
CA ALA A 244 -10.79 -20.45 -7.46
C ALA A 244 -11.58 -19.22 -8.00
N GLY A 245 -11.68 -19.06 -9.32
CA GLY A 245 -12.39 -17.95 -9.96
C GLY A 245 -11.63 -16.61 -10.00
N LEU A 246 -10.43 -16.55 -9.43
CA LEU A 246 -9.54 -15.37 -9.47
C LEU A 246 -8.39 -15.63 -10.44
N THR A 247 -7.89 -14.58 -11.09
CA THR A 247 -6.80 -14.69 -12.07
C THR A 247 -5.60 -13.85 -11.64
N LEU A 248 -4.45 -14.50 -11.50
CA LEU A 248 -3.15 -13.84 -11.42
C LEU A 248 -2.65 -13.57 -12.85
N HIS A 249 -2.34 -12.31 -13.15
CA HIS A 249 -1.67 -11.91 -14.39
C HIS A 249 -0.22 -11.54 -14.09
N GLU A 250 0.72 -12.45 -14.34
CA GLU A 250 2.15 -12.16 -14.30
C GLU A 250 2.63 -11.88 -15.72
N ARG A 251 2.42 -10.65 -16.17
CA ARG A 251 2.72 -10.24 -17.55
C ARG A 251 3.40 -8.89 -17.52
N ALA A 252 4.63 -8.83 -18.05
CA ALA A 252 5.37 -7.57 -18.13
C ALA A 252 4.54 -6.48 -18.83
N GLU A 253 4.40 -5.34 -18.16
CA GLU A 253 3.88 -4.12 -18.74
C GLU A 253 4.89 -3.52 -19.74
N VAL A 254 4.36 -3.01 -20.85
CA VAL A 254 5.09 -2.34 -21.92
C VAL A 254 4.50 -0.95 -22.11
N GLY A 255 5.26 0.09 -21.78
CA GLY A 255 4.81 1.48 -21.83
C GLY A 255 5.56 2.31 -22.87
N LEU A 256 4.85 3.14 -23.64
CA LEU A 256 5.43 4.04 -24.62
C LEU A 256 5.98 5.31 -23.93
N LEU A 257 7.27 5.61 -24.12
CA LEU A 257 7.93 6.79 -23.54
C LEU A 257 7.95 8.00 -24.48
N THR A 258 7.91 7.78 -25.80
CA THR A 258 7.93 8.87 -26.79
C THR A 258 6.54 9.44 -27.07
N ARG A 259 6.43 10.76 -27.26
CA ARG A 259 5.18 11.46 -27.68
C ARG A 259 5.48 12.52 -28.75
N THR A 260 4.44 13.14 -29.30
CA THR A 260 4.58 14.18 -30.34
C THR A 260 4.87 15.56 -29.76
N ILE A 261 4.40 15.82 -28.53
CA ILE A 261 4.79 17.00 -27.75
C ILE A 261 5.83 16.55 -26.73
N ARG A 262 6.94 17.27 -26.64
CA ARG A 262 8.01 17.02 -25.68
C ARG A 262 8.32 18.28 -24.86
N ILE A 263 8.44 18.12 -23.56
CA ILE A 263 8.94 19.11 -22.62
C ILE A 263 10.14 18.51 -21.90
N GLY A 264 11.26 19.21 -21.89
CA GLY A 264 12.45 18.69 -21.22
C GLY A 264 13.57 19.69 -21.12
N ALA A 265 14.64 19.32 -20.42
CA ALA A 265 15.87 20.09 -20.45
C ALA A 265 16.80 19.66 -21.59
N GLY A 266 17.77 20.52 -21.90
CA GLY A 266 18.90 20.19 -22.77
C GLY A 266 19.68 18.95 -22.30
N GLU A 267 20.49 18.38 -23.19
CA GLU A 267 21.24 17.14 -22.91
C GLU A 267 22.21 17.25 -21.72
N ASP A 268 22.63 18.47 -21.37
CA ASP A 268 23.47 18.74 -20.21
C ASP A 268 22.81 18.29 -18.88
N ALA A 269 21.48 18.21 -18.85
CA ALA A 269 20.70 17.82 -17.67
C ALA A 269 21.04 16.41 -17.17
N SER A 270 21.34 15.47 -18.08
CA SER A 270 21.69 14.10 -17.69
C SER A 270 23.02 14.03 -16.92
N ALA A 271 23.93 14.99 -17.16
CA ALA A 271 25.17 15.11 -16.40
C ALA A 271 25.01 15.96 -15.13
N SER A 272 24.27 17.08 -15.22
CA SER A 272 24.11 18.02 -14.10
C SER A 272 23.09 17.56 -13.06
N GLY A 273 22.11 16.74 -13.46
CA GLY A 273 20.93 16.38 -12.66
C GLY A 273 19.95 17.54 -12.48
N LEU A 274 20.05 18.61 -13.27
CA LEU A 274 19.16 19.76 -13.24
C LEU A 274 18.23 19.71 -14.45
N GLY A 275 17.11 19.00 -14.31
CA GLY A 275 16.11 18.89 -15.37
C GLY A 275 15.20 20.11 -15.47
N ALA A 276 14.36 20.09 -16.50
CA ALA A 276 13.23 21.01 -16.59
C ALA A 276 12.21 20.68 -15.51
N HIS A 277 11.49 21.68 -15.01
CA HIS A 277 10.41 21.41 -14.06
C HIS A 277 9.18 22.24 -14.42
N VAL A 278 8.01 21.64 -14.24
CA VAL A 278 6.72 22.28 -14.53
C VAL A 278 6.01 22.56 -13.22
N MET A 279 5.56 23.80 -13.03
CA MET A 279 4.80 24.21 -11.84
C MET A 279 3.53 24.93 -12.26
N VAL A 280 2.38 24.35 -11.92
CA VAL A 280 1.05 24.90 -12.19
C VAL A 280 0.42 25.32 -10.88
N MET A 281 0.08 26.60 -10.73
CA MET A 281 -0.31 27.18 -9.46
C MET A 281 -1.39 28.26 -9.58
N GLY A 282 -1.96 28.66 -8.44
CA GLY A 282 -3.03 29.65 -8.39
C GLY A 282 -4.30 29.15 -9.07
N LYS A 283 -5.06 30.04 -9.72
CA LYS A 283 -6.31 29.71 -10.43
C LYS A 283 -6.07 29.16 -11.84
N SER A 284 -4.91 28.51 -12.05
CA SER A 284 -4.54 27.99 -13.36
C SER A 284 -5.43 26.83 -13.79
N ALA A 285 -5.48 26.58 -15.10
CA ALA A 285 -5.99 25.34 -15.67
C ALA A 285 -4.88 24.66 -16.48
N ALA A 286 -4.70 23.35 -16.28
CA ALA A 286 -3.74 22.57 -17.06
C ALA A 286 -4.41 21.31 -17.60
N ARG A 287 -4.52 21.24 -18.93
CA ARG A 287 -5.09 20.12 -19.67
C ARG A 287 -3.99 19.57 -20.58
N ILE A 288 -3.35 18.52 -20.07
CA ILE A 288 -2.13 17.95 -20.65
C ILE A 288 -2.41 16.50 -21.02
N GLU A 289 -2.35 16.24 -22.32
CA GLU A 289 -2.59 14.93 -22.92
C GLU A 289 -1.52 14.56 -23.94
N SER A 290 -1.07 13.30 -23.88
CA SER A 290 -0.13 12.73 -24.85
C SER A 290 1.13 13.57 -25.04
N THR A 291 1.69 14.05 -23.92
CA THR A 291 2.94 14.83 -23.85
C THR A 291 4.04 14.02 -23.16
N GLU A 292 5.26 14.11 -23.68
CA GLU A 292 6.47 13.50 -23.13
C GLU A 292 7.22 14.52 -22.28
N PHE A 293 7.54 14.13 -21.05
CA PHE A 293 8.38 14.86 -20.12
C PHE A 293 9.68 14.08 -19.93
N THR A 294 10.80 14.62 -20.38
CA THR A 294 12.11 13.93 -20.33
C THR A 294 13.21 14.82 -19.80
N ARG A 295 14.14 14.27 -19.01
CA ARG A 295 15.17 15.03 -18.26
C ARG A 295 14.52 16.11 -17.41
N VAL A 296 13.63 15.66 -16.51
CA VAL A 296 12.79 16.54 -15.69
C VAL A 296 13.00 16.34 -14.19
N GLY A 297 12.57 17.32 -13.41
CA GLY A 297 12.86 17.41 -11.99
C GLY A 297 14.33 17.77 -11.73
N GLN A 298 14.66 18.20 -10.51
CA GLN A 298 16.03 18.56 -10.16
C GLN A 298 16.54 17.77 -8.96
N ARG A 299 17.70 17.15 -9.14
CA ARG A 299 18.38 16.35 -8.13
C ARG A 299 18.66 17.21 -6.89
N ASN A 300 18.28 16.68 -5.73
CA ASN A 300 18.45 17.27 -4.40
C ASN A 300 17.78 18.63 -4.17
N THR A 301 16.93 19.10 -5.08
CA THR A 301 16.25 20.40 -4.95
C THR A 301 14.77 20.20 -4.66
N LEU A 302 14.33 20.57 -3.45
CA LEU A 302 12.91 20.55 -3.08
C LEU A 302 12.08 21.43 -4.02
N ARG A 303 10.83 21.01 -4.29
CA ARG A 303 9.82 21.73 -5.09
C ARG A 303 10.10 21.86 -6.59
N ARG A 304 11.20 21.30 -7.09
CA ARG A 304 11.58 21.29 -8.52
C ARG A 304 11.34 19.90 -9.10
N TYR A 305 10.07 19.55 -9.28
CA TYR A 305 9.63 18.20 -9.68
C TYR A 305 9.25 18.13 -11.15
N GLY A 306 9.18 16.93 -11.73
CA GLY A 306 8.89 16.79 -13.16
C GLY A 306 7.59 17.50 -13.57
N MET A 307 6.49 17.19 -12.88
CA MET A 307 5.22 17.88 -12.97
C MET A 307 4.70 18.21 -11.56
N HIS A 308 4.44 19.48 -11.26
CA HIS A 308 4.00 19.93 -9.93
C HIS A 308 2.71 20.75 -10.03
N PHE A 309 1.59 20.18 -9.59
CA PHE A 309 0.33 20.88 -9.36
C PHE A 309 0.36 21.46 -7.95
N HIS A 310 0.65 22.76 -7.85
CA HIS A 310 1.02 23.43 -6.61
C HIS A 310 -0.06 24.41 -6.16
N GLN A 311 -0.77 24.07 -5.09
CA GLN A 311 -1.74 24.92 -4.39
C GLN A 311 -2.85 25.47 -5.30
N MET A 312 -3.41 24.62 -6.19
CA MET A 312 -4.49 25.03 -7.08
C MET A 312 -5.86 25.07 -6.39
N GLY A 313 -6.00 24.48 -5.20
CA GLY A 313 -7.30 24.27 -4.57
C GLY A 313 -8.13 23.28 -5.39
N ASP A 314 -9.25 23.74 -5.96
CA ASP A 314 -10.09 22.91 -6.83
C ASP A 314 -9.58 22.91 -8.27
N ALA A 315 -9.15 21.74 -8.75
CA ALA A 315 -8.61 21.53 -10.09
C ALA A 315 -9.52 20.63 -10.97
N ALA A 316 -10.83 20.64 -10.73
CA ALA A 316 -11.81 19.81 -11.45
C ALA A 316 -11.78 19.95 -13.00
N THR A 317 -11.27 21.07 -13.52
CA THR A 317 -11.12 21.31 -14.97
C THR A 317 -9.77 20.87 -15.54
N SER A 318 -8.83 20.49 -14.69
CA SER A 318 -7.45 20.11 -15.06
C SER A 318 -7.30 18.60 -15.15
N TYR A 319 -6.41 18.16 -16.04
CA TYR A 319 -6.03 16.76 -16.15
C TYR A 319 -4.63 16.57 -16.71
N PHE A 320 -4.02 15.47 -16.29
CA PHE A 320 -2.75 14.97 -16.76
C PHE A 320 -2.97 13.52 -17.23
N ARG A 321 -3.16 13.30 -18.54
CA ARG A 321 -3.50 11.97 -19.06
C ARG A 321 -2.72 11.48 -20.27
N GLY A 322 -2.44 10.18 -20.35
CA GLY A 322 -1.76 9.58 -21.52
C GLY A 322 -0.31 10.07 -21.72
N ASN A 323 0.27 10.76 -20.75
CA ASN A 323 1.60 11.34 -20.84
C ASN A 323 2.68 10.30 -20.56
N SER A 324 3.92 10.65 -20.88
CA SER A 324 5.11 9.94 -20.41
C SER A 324 6.00 10.85 -19.57
N VAL A 325 6.56 10.36 -18.48
CA VAL A 325 7.49 11.10 -17.60
C VAL A 325 8.70 10.23 -17.30
N HIS A 326 9.85 10.55 -17.88
CA HIS A 326 11.05 9.70 -17.79
C HIS A 326 12.36 10.48 -17.69
N GLU A 327 13.44 9.79 -17.30
CA GLU A 327 14.70 10.41 -16.88
C GLU A 327 14.45 11.48 -15.81
N VAL A 328 13.84 11.05 -14.69
CA VAL A 328 13.33 11.95 -13.65
C VAL A 328 14.32 12.05 -12.50
N PHE A 329 14.94 13.21 -12.33
CA PHE A 329 15.99 13.41 -11.33
C PHE A 329 15.45 13.54 -9.90
N ASN A 330 14.16 13.82 -9.73
CA ASN A 330 13.43 13.76 -8.46
C ASN A 330 11.92 13.94 -8.70
N ARG A 331 11.13 12.96 -8.25
CA ARG A 331 9.65 12.93 -8.27
C ARG A 331 8.98 13.16 -9.63
N CYS A 332 8.10 12.24 -10.01
CA CYS A 332 7.44 12.26 -11.31
C CYS A 332 6.33 13.32 -11.35
N VAL A 333 5.32 13.15 -10.51
CA VAL A 333 4.10 13.96 -10.48
C VAL A 333 3.77 14.27 -9.03
N VAL A 334 3.73 15.55 -8.69
CA VAL A 334 3.40 16.02 -7.35
C VAL A 334 2.08 16.78 -7.38
N VAL A 335 1.17 16.37 -6.50
CA VAL A 335 -0.11 17.03 -6.25
C VAL A 335 -0.04 17.59 -4.84
N HIS A 336 0.06 18.91 -4.75
CA HIS A 336 0.27 19.63 -3.50
C HIS A 336 -0.85 20.64 -3.31
N GLY A 337 -1.60 20.56 -2.20
CA GLY A 337 -2.72 21.48 -1.92
C GLY A 337 -3.76 21.57 -3.05
N THR A 338 -3.92 20.48 -3.79
CA THR A 338 -4.74 20.40 -5.00
C THR A 338 -5.72 19.22 -4.90
N SER A 339 -6.98 19.49 -5.23
CA SER A 339 -8.11 18.56 -5.11
C SER A 339 -8.86 18.44 -6.45
N ASN A 340 -9.58 17.34 -6.63
CA ASN A 340 -10.37 17.04 -7.84
C ASN A 340 -9.57 16.99 -9.16
N LEU A 341 -8.25 16.83 -9.10
CA LEU A 341 -7.39 16.64 -10.28
C LEU A 341 -7.55 15.23 -10.85
N ARG A 342 -7.50 15.09 -12.18
CA ARG A 342 -7.43 13.78 -12.85
C ARG A 342 -6.03 13.47 -13.37
N VAL A 343 -5.41 12.43 -12.83
CA VAL A 343 -4.11 11.88 -13.25
C VAL A 343 -4.34 10.46 -13.79
N GLN A 344 -4.32 10.31 -15.11
CA GLN A 344 -4.84 9.10 -15.76
C GLN A 344 -3.97 8.53 -16.89
N ASP A 345 -3.82 7.20 -16.98
CA ASP A 345 -3.19 6.54 -18.13
C ASP A 345 -1.76 7.02 -18.48
N ASN A 346 -1.04 7.56 -17.50
CA ASN A 346 0.35 8.03 -17.70
C ASN A 346 1.35 6.89 -17.55
N VAL A 347 2.49 7.00 -18.23
CA VAL A 347 3.64 6.08 -18.08
C VAL A 347 4.80 6.84 -17.45
N THR A 348 5.34 6.35 -16.34
CA THR A 348 6.58 6.90 -15.77
C THR A 348 7.71 5.87 -15.78
N HIS A 349 8.93 6.36 -15.94
CA HIS A 349 10.12 5.52 -16.00
C HIS A 349 11.35 6.21 -15.39
N ASP A 350 12.19 5.45 -14.69
CA ASP A 350 13.47 5.90 -14.11
C ASP A 350 13.34 7.20 -13.31
N SER A 351 12.77 7.10 -12.11
CA SER A 351 12.65 8.22 -11.18
C SER A 351 13.39 8.00 -9.87
N VAL A 352 13.99 9.07 -9.33
CA VAL A 352 14.58 9.07 -7.99
C VAL A 352 13.56 9.55 -6.95
N GLY A 353 13.50 8.86 -5.81
CA GLY A 353 12.57 9.17 -4.72
C GLY A 353 11.13 8.76 -5.02
N HIS A 354 10.16 9.22 -4.23
CA HIS A 354 8.74 8.95 -4.49
C HIS A 354 8.29 9.49 -5.86
N CYS A 355 7.52 8.72 -6.63
CA CYS A 355 7.16 9.09 -8.01
C CYS A 355 5.87 9.92 -8.10
N LEU A 356 4.69 9.34 -7.84
CA LEU A 356 3.43 10.08 -7.71
C LEU A 356 3.21 10.43 -6.24
N PHE A 357 3.17 11.72 -5.91
CA PHE A 357 3.25 12.20 -4.52
C PHE A 357 2.12 13.16 -4.18
N LEU A 358 1.25 12.77 -3.25
CA LEU A 358 0.37 13.72 -2.54
C LEU A 358 1.15 14.30 -1.36
N GLU A 359 1.23 15.63 -1.25
CA GLU A 359 2.27 16.24 -0.40
C GLU A 359 1.86 16.45 1.05
N ASP A 360 0.80 17.21 1.31
CA ASP A 360 0.53 17.68 2.67
C ASP A 360 -0.60 16.93 3.37
N GLY A 361 -1.43 16.17 2.66
CA GLY A 361 -2.56 15.44 3.23
C GLY A 361 -3.86 16.25 3.25
N ASN A 362 -3.94 17.38 2.56
CA ASN A 362 -5.20 18.09 2.30
C ASN A 362 -5.72 17.88 0.85
N GLU A 363 -5.05 17.05 0.07
CA GLU A 363 -5.40 16.74 -1.33
C GLU A 363 -6.49 15.66 -1.39
N THR A 364 -7.71 16.04 -1.79
CA THR A 364 -8.89 15.15 -1.79
C THR A 364 -9.61 15.13 -3.14
N GLY A 365 -10.41 14.09 -3.37
CA GLY A 365 -11.23 13.98 -4.58
C GLY A 365 -10.43 13.77 -5.88
N ASN A 366 -9.12 13.61 -5.80
CA ASN A 366 -8.28 13.37 -6.97
C ASN A 366 -8.57 11.96 -7.52
N THR A 367 -8.54 11.85 -8.85
CA THR A 367 -8.66 10.57 -9.56
C THR A 367 -7.30 10.18 -10.11
N ILE A 368 -6.72 9.11 -9.55
CA ILE A 368 -5.45 8.51 -9.95
C ILE A 368 -5.77 7.13 -10.53
N SER A 369 -5.80 7.01 -11.85
CA SER A 369 -6.27 5.77 -12.48
C SER A 369 -5.53 5.34 -13.73
N GLY A 370 -5.31 4.03 -13.91
CA GLY A 370 -4.73 3.49 -15.15
C GLY A 370 -3.25 3.86 -15.38
N ASN A 371 -2.58 4.47 -14.41
CA ASN A 371 -1.19 4.88 -14.55
C ASN A 371 -0.25 3.66 -14.41
N LEU A 372 0.84 3.67 -15.16
CA LEU A 372 1.93 2.72 -15.08
C LEU A 372 3.19 3.43 -14.57
N ILE A 373 3.67 3.04 -13.40
CA ILE A 373 4.96 3.51 -12.85
C ILE A 373 5.97 2.38 -12.95
N THR A 374 7.07 2.63 -13.66
CA THR A 374 8.18 1.68 -13.80
C THR A 374 9.50 2.26 -13.28
N LEU A 375 10.33 1.40 -12.68
CA LEU A 375 11.69 1.74 -12.21
C LEU A 375 11.75 3.01 -11.34
N VAL A 376 11.35 2.86 -10.07
CA VAL A 376 11.58 3.89 -9.04
C VAL A 376 12.80 3.51 -8.22
N ARG A 377 13.79 4.39 -8.18
CA ARG A 377 15.07 4.16 -7.52
C ARG A 377 15.16 4.87 -6.18
N ARG A 378 15.82 4.20 -5.23
CA ARG A 378 16.34 4.87 -4.05
C ARG A 378 17.41 5.88 -4.48
N PRO A 379 17.50 7.05 -3.81
CA PRO A 379 18.62 7.97 -4.01
C PRO A 379 19.96 7.24 -3.79
N ASP A 380 20.83 7.29 -4.79
CA ASP A 380 22.19 6.74 -4.72
C ASP A 380 23.23 7.85 -4.48
N LYS A 381 23.85 7.82 -3.29
CA LYS A 381 24.92 8.75 -2.91
C LYS A 381 26.11 8.69 -3.86
N ALA A 382 26.41 7.53 -4.46
CA ALA A 382 27.48 7.40 -5.46
C ALA A 382 27.18 8.18 -6.75
N ARG A 383 25.89 8.41 -7.05
CA ARG A 383 25.42 9.29 -8.13
C ARG A 383 25.14 10.71 -7.65
N GLY A 384 25.52 11.07 -6.42
CA GLY A 384 25.28 12.38 -5.82
C GLY A 384 23.80 12.65 -5.50
N GLU A 385 22.95 11.62 -5.47
CA GLU A 385 21.53 11.73 -5.13
C GLU A 385 21.36 11.62 -3.59
N THR A 386 20.53 12.49 -3.02
CA THR A 386 20.17 12.46 -1.59
C THR A 386 18.66 12.47 -1.42
N PRO A 387 18.11 11.79 -0.40
CA PRO A 387 16.68 11.83 -0.10
C PRO A 387 16.22 13.27 0.15
N LEU A 388 15.10 13.68 -0.49
CA LEU A 388 14.47 14.98 -0.25
C LEU A 388 13.70 14.97 1.08
N LEU A 389 13.03 13.86 1.37
CA LEU A 389 12.44 13.53 2.66
C LEU A 389 13.10 12.24 3.17
N ASP A 390 13.12 12.03 4.49
CA ASP A 390 13.68 10.80 5.07
C ASP A 390 13.03 9.53 4.49
N SER A 391 11.74 9.60 4.16
CA SER A 391 10.97 8.53 3.51
C SER A 391 11.46 8.15 2.11
N ASP A 392 12.15 9.05 1.38
CA ASP A 392 12.70 8.77 0.05
C ASP A 392 13.80 7.68 0.10
N LYS A 393 14.31 7.33 1.28
CA LYS A 393 15.19 6.15 1.47
C LYS A 393 14.48 4.84 1.16
N ASN A 394 13.15 4.80 1.27
CA ASN A 394 12.28 3.70 0.89
C ASN A 394 11.17 4.24 -0.03
N PRO A 395 11.49 4.63 -1.26
CA PRO A 395 10.58 5.37 -2.13
C PRO A 395 9.34 4.56 -2.47
N SER A 396 8.32 5.24 -3.00
CA SER A 396 7.11 4.59 -3.46
C SER A 396 6.74 4.99 -4.88
N GLY A 397 6.02 4.10 -5.56
CA GLY A 397 5.36 4.43 -6.82
C GLY A 397 4.26 5.47 -6.56
N TYR A 398 3.35 5.14 -5.62
CA TYR A 398 2.23 5.98 -5.23
C TYR A 398 2.32 6.32 -3.74
N TRP A 399 2.65 7.56 -3.42
CA TRP A 399 2.65 8.12 -2.07
C TRP A 399 1.36 8.92 -1.83
N ILE A 400 0.55 8.45 -0.88
CA ILE A 400 -0.82 8.92 -0.64
C ILE A 400 -0.92 9.38 0.82
N THR A 401 -1.09 10.67 1.04
CA THR A 401 -1.17 11.30 2.38
C THR A 401 -2.61 11.56 2.83
N ASN A 402 -3.60 11.42 1.95
CA ASN A 402 -5.01 11.55 2.29
C ASN A 402 -5.81 10.39 1.64
N PRO A 403 -6.61 9.64 2.41
CA PRO A 403 -7.28 8.46 1.90
C PRO A 403 -8.51 8.78 1.04
N ALA A 404 -9.03 10.01 1.05
CA ALA A 404 -10.23 10.43 0.32
C ALA A 404 -9.95 10.74 -1.16
N ASN A 405 -9.34 9.80 -1.87
CA ASN A 405 -9.03 9.87 -3.30
C ASN A 405 -9.45 8.58 -4.02
N THR A 406 -9.62 8.64 -5.34
CA THR A 406 -9.86 7.45 -6.18
C THR A 406 -8.52 6.95 -6.72
N VAL A 407 -8.10 5.76 -6.27
CA VAL A 407 -6.84 5.11 -6.67
C VAL A 407 -7.17 3.75 -7.27
N LYS A 408 -7.26 3.65 -8.60
CA LYS A 408 -7.71 2.41 -9.24
C LYS A 408 -7.01 2.02 -10.52
N ASP A 409 -6.93 0.71 -10.74
CA ASP A 409 -6.39 0.10 -11.96
C ASP A 409 -4.98 0.61 -12.34
N ASN A 410 -4.20 1.05 -11.35
CA ASN A 410 -2.82 1.50 -11.52
C ASN A 410 -1.84 0.34 -11.38
N VAL A 411 -0.63 0.49 -11.93
CA VAL A 411 0.45 -0.49 -11.82
C VAL A 411 1.71 0.18 -11.26
N ALA A 412 2.26 -0.40 -10.18
CA ALA A 412 3.59 -0.09 -9.68
C ALA A 412 4.53 -1.30 -9.94
N ALA A 413 5.44 -1.17 -10.90
CA ALA A 413 6.30 -2.27 -11.33
C ALA A 413 7.78 -1.89 -11.25
N GLY A 414 8.57 -2.61 -10.47
CA GLY A 414 10.00 -2.28 -10.34
C GLY A 414 10.22 -1.07 -9.43
N ILE A 415 9.81 -1.18 -8.16
CA ILE A 415 9.98 -0.12 -7.16
C ILE A 415 11.05 -0.57 -6.17
N GLN A 416 12.13 0.18 -5.97
CA GLN A 416 13.12 -0.09 -4.92
C GLN A 416 12.58 0.29 -3.51
N GLY A 417 11.33 -0.10 -3.22
CA GLY A 417 10.56 0.30 -2.05
C GLY A 417 9.12 -0.20 -2.17
N THR A 418 8.15 0.69 -1.95
CA THR A 418 6.73 0.32 -1.83
C THR A 418 5.91 0.68 -3.07
N GLY A 419 5.09 -0.23 -3.60
CA GLY A 419 4.17 0.07 -4.70
C GLY A 419 3.20 1.20 -4.36
N PHE A 420 2.30 0.94 -3.40
CA PHE A 420 1.30 1.88 -2.90
C PHE A 420 1.49 2.11 -1.41
N TRP A 421 1.73 3.36 -1.01
CA TRP A 421 1.92 3.73 0.38
C TRP A 421 0.90 4.79 0.80
N TYR A 422 -0.06 4.38 1.63
CA TYR A 422 -0.94 5.28 2.38
C TYR A 422 -0.20 5.77 3.64
N ALA A 423 0.61 6.80 3.47
CA ALA A 423 1.44 7.43 4.50
C ALA A 423 0.67 8.57 5.18
N LEU A 424 -0.34 8.23 5.98
CA LEU A 424 -1.32 9.20 6.50
C LEU A 424 -0.78 9.99 7.72
N PRO A 425 -0.49 11.30 7.60
CA PRO A 425 -0.22 12.11 8.79
C PRO A 425 -1.49 12.26 9.63
N GLU A 426 -1.40 12.66 10.90
CA GLU A 426 -2.63 12.87 11.71
C GLU A 426 -3.48 14.02 11.16
N HIS A 427 -2.80 15.14 10.93
CA HIS A 427 -3.30 16.34 10.27
C HIS A 427 -2.44 16.66 9.07
N PRO A 428 -2.92 17.50 8.14
CA PRO A 428 -2.09 17.98 7.06
C PRO A 428 -0.79 18.63 7.56
N THR A 429 0.30 18.37 6.85
CA THR A 429 1.65 18.90 7.14
C THR A 429 1.96 20.12 6.26
N GLY A 430 3.21 20.60 6.30
CA GLY A 430 3.73 21.57 5.33
C GLY A 430 2.92 22.86 5.23
N LEU A 431 2.59 23.27 4.00
CA LEU A 431 1.85 24.52 3.74
C LEU A 431 0.40 24.42 4.21
N ALA A 432 -0.17 23.21 4.24
CA ALA A 432 -1.53 22.99 4.70
C ALA A 432 -1.68 22.96 6.22
N ALA A 433 -0.59 22.87 7.00
CA ALA A 433 -0.66 22.71 8.46
C ALA A 433 -1.47 23.81 9.16
N ALA A 434 -1.33 25.07 8.72
CA ALA A 434 -1.99 26.21 9.35
C ALA A 434 -3.51 26.24 9.13
N THR A 435 -4.01 25.65 8.04
CA THR A 435 -5.43 25.66 7.66
C THR A 435 -6.08 24.28 7.77
N GLY A 436 -5.28 23.23 7.95
CA GLY A 436 -5.67 21.83 7.91
C GLY A 436 -5.97 21.19 9.26
N ALA A 437 -5.88 21.90 10.38
CA ALA A 437 -6.05 21.32 11.73
C ALA A 437 -7.42 20.61 11.95
N GLY A 438 -8.44 20.92 11.15
CA GLY A 438 -9.74 20.24 11.17
C GLY A 438 -9.81 18.95 10.31
N ILE A 439 -8.78 18.66 9.51
CA ILE A 439 -8.69 17.48 8.66
C ILE A 439 -7.95 16.38 9.42
N TRP A 440 -8.53 15.19 9.50
CA TRP A 440 -8.02 14.07 10.29
C TRP A 440 -7.74 12.87 9.39
N ASN A 441 -6.60 12.86 8.69
CA ASN A 441 -6.36 11.88 7.62
C ASN A 441 -6.37 10.43 8.12
N ARG A 442 -5.90 10.19 9.35
CA ARG A 442 -5.96 8.86 10.02
C ARG A 442 -7.38 8.39 10.37
N ARG A 443 -8.38 9.28 10.29
CA ARG A 443 -9.80 8.99 10.56
C ARG A 443 -10.71 9.27 9.37
N THR A 444 -10.20 9.86 8.30
CA THR A 444 -10.94 10.12 7.06
C THR A 444 -11.32 8.79 6.39
N PRO A 445 -12.60 8.59 5.99
CA PRO A 445 -13.00 7.42 5.22
C PRO A 445 -12.16 7.22 3.96
N LEU A 446 -11.88 5.97 3.64
CA LEU A 446 -11.19 5.61 2.40
C LEU A 446 -12.09 5.97 1.22
N GLY A 447 -11.51 6.63 0.20
CA GLY A 447 -12.10 6.73 -1.13
C GLY A 447 -12.13 5.36 -1.82
N GLU A 448 -11.81 5.32 -3.12
CA GLU A 448 -11.76 4.06 -3.85
C GLU A 448 -10.31 3.54 -3.89
N PHE A 449 -10.09 2.29 -3.48
CA PHE A 449 -8.88 1.52 -3.82
C PHE A 449 -9.28 0.20 -4.48
N SER A 450 -9.06 0.09 -5.80
CA SER A 450 -9.52 -1.08 -6.56
C SER A 450 -8.66 -1.43 -7.76
N GLY A 451 -8.39 -2.71 -7.99
CA GLY A 451 -7.78 -3.19 -9.24
C GLY A 451 -6.31 -2.83 -9.45
N ASN A 452 -5.65 -2.29 -8.43
CA ASN A 452 -4.24 -1.91 -8.50
C ASN A 452 -3.32 -3.14 -8.48
N VAL A 453 -2.16 -3.03 -9.13
CA VAL A 453 -1.15 -4.09 -9.22
C VAL A 453 0.19 -3.56 -8.72
N ALA A 454 0.90 -4.33 -7.88
CA ALA A 454 2.26 -4.00 -7.48
C ALA A 454 3.19 -5.22 -7.56
N HIS A 455 4.33 -5.10 -8.23
CA HIS A 455 5.33 -6.17 -8.25
C HIS A 455 6.76 -5.68 -8.40
N SER A 456 7.71 -6.61 -8.20
CA SER A 456 9.14 -6.35 -8.34
C SER A 456 9.61 -5.22 -7.43
N GLY A 457 9.28 -5.32 -6.14
CA GLY A 457 9.66 -4.34 -5.13
C GLY A 457 9.79 -4.94 -3.73
N ASP A 458 9.81 -4.10 -2.70
CA ASP A 458 9.86 -4.58 -1.33
C ASP A 458 8.46 -4.88 -0.79
N ARG A 459 7.54 -3.92 -0.93
CA ARG A 459 6.15 -4.04 -0.48
C ARG A 459 5.16 -3.68 -1.57
N GLY A 460 4.06 -4.41 -1.67
CA GLY A 460 2.97 -4.09 -2.59
C GLY A 460 2.12 -2.92 -2.09
N LEU A 461 1.36 -3.13 -1.02
CA LEU A 461 0.53 -2.13 -0.34
C LEU A 461 1.00 -1.94 1.11
N ASN A 462 1.22 -0.69 1.53
CA ASN A 462 1.59 -0.32 2.89
C ASN A 462 0.64 0.77 3.42
N VAL A 463 -0.12 0.46 4.48
CA VAL A 463 -0.97 1.41 5.22
C VAL A 463 -0.41 1.51 6.63
N ASP A 464 0.61 2.34 6.80
CA ASP A 464 1.35 2.59 8.05
C ASP A 464 2.38 3.71 7.77
N HIS A 465 3.19 4.08 8.76
CA HIS A 465 4.36 4.94 8.60
C HIS A 465 4.04 6.27 7.90
N GLY A 466 3.02 6.98 8.38
CA GLY A 466 2.64 8.30 7.89
C GLY A 466 3.60 9.40 8.37
N ALA A 467 3.56 10.56 7.71
CA ALA A 467 4.42 11.69 8.08
C ALA A 467 4.11 12.23 9.48
N GLN A 468 5.15 12.62 10.21
CA GLN A 468 5.04 13.37 11.47
C GLN A 468 4.53 14.80 11.22
N ALA A 469 4.06 15.47 12.28
CA ALA A 469 3.52 16.83 12.19
C ALA A 469 4.51 17.86 11.60
N ASP A 470 5.81 17.67 11.82
CA ASP A 470 6.87 18.52 11.26
C ASP A 470 7.28 18.14 9.82
N GLY A 471 6.74 17.04 9.29
CA GLY A 471 7.04 16.48 7.97
C GLY A 471 8.45 15.92 7.81
N SER A 472 9.23 15.79 8.89
CA SER A 472 10.67 15.44 8.81
C SER A 472 10.90 13.94 8.67
N HIS A 473 10.08 13.13 9.35
CA HIS A 473 10.16 11.68 9.39
C HIS A 473 8.78 11.02 9.27
N THR A 474 8.77 9.71 9.05
CA THR A 474 7.57 8.88 9.16
C THR A 474 7.46 8.25 10.54
N GLU A 475 6.25 8.07 11.05
CA GLU A 475 5.96 7.40 12.32
C GLU A 475 4.88 6.32 12.16
N THR A 476 4.95 5.31 13.02
CA THR A 476 3.90 4.27 13.14
C THR A 476 2.52 4.93 13.18
N THR A 477 1.66 4.54 12.24
CA THR A 477 0.38 5.22 12.00
C THR A 477 -0.77 4.22 12.09
N TYR A 478 -1.72 4.52 12.96
CA TYR A 478 -2.92 3.70 13.14
C TYR A 478 -4.08 4.29 12.34
N TYR A 479 -4.45 3.64 11.22
CA TYR A 479 -5.58 4.10 10.39
C TYR A 479 -6.91 3.58 10.94
N MET A 480 -7.74 4.47 11.48
CA MET A 480 -9.01 4.13 12.12
C MET A 480 -10.14 4.99 11.58
N PRO A 481 -10.61 4.73 10.34
CA PRO A 481 -11.60 5.56 9.69
C PRO A 481 -12.92 5.65 10.48
N ARG A 482 -13.50 6.85 10.49
CA ARG A 482 -14.68 7.24 11.27
C ARG A 482 -15.72 7.90 10.37
N VAL A 483 -17.00 7.70 10.69
CA VAL A 483 -18.11 8.39 9.99
C VAL A 483 -17.98 9.91 10.16
N ASN A 484 -17.58 10.38 11.34
CA ASN A 484 -17.15 11.75 11.57
C ASN A 484 -15.64 11.76 11.93
N PRO A 485 -14.74 12.12 11.00
CA PRO A 485 -13.30 12.11 11.25
C PRO A 485 -12.85 12.99 12.42
N ALA A 486 -13.60 14.06 12.73
CA ALA A 486 -13.29 14.97 13.83
C ALA A 486 -13.67 14.42 15.21
N ASP A 487 -14.52 13.39 15.28
CA ASP A 487 -14.90 12.72 16.51
C ASP A 487 -14.38 11.28 16.49
N GLU A 488 -13.30 11.04 17.22
CA GLU A 488 -12.68 9.72 17.37
C GLU A 488 -13.65 8.66 17.91
N LYS A 489 -14.67 9.07 18.69
CA LYS A 489 -15.70 8.19 19.27
C LYS A 489 -16.88 7.93 18.34
N SER A 490 -16.92 8.59 17.18
CA SER A 490 -17.99 8.34 16.21
C SER A 490 -17.89 6.92 15.65
N ALA A 491 -18.97 6.45 15.02
CA ALA A 491 -19.00 5.09 14.49
C ALA A 491 -17.85 4.85 13.50
N PRO A 492 -17.25 3.63 13.48
CA PRO A 492 -16.27 3.27 12.47
C PRO A 492 -16.83 3.38 11.05
N ALA A 493 -16.02 3.87 10.12
CA ALA A 493 -16.29 3.80 8.69
C ALA A 493 -15.42 2.69 8.08
N PRO A 494 -15.97 1.60 7.52
CA PRO A 494 -15.16 0.53 6.94
C PRO A 494 -14.25 1.02 5.82
N ALA A 495 -12.99 0.57 5.79
CA ALA A 495 -12.08 0.82 4.67
C ALA A 495 -11.84 -0.46 3.87
N ALA A 496 -12.26 -0.45 2.60
CA ALA A 496 -12.17 -1.60 1.71
C ALA A 496 -11.08 -1.42 0.66
N PHE A 497 -10.03 -2.24 0.76
CA PHE A 497 -9.01 -2.42 -0.28
C PHE A 497 -9.43 -3.62 -1.13
N THR A 498 -9.75 -3.37 -2.41
CA THR A 498 -10.41 -4.39 -3.26
C THR A 498 -9.59 -4.74 -4.49
N ARG A 499 -9.67 -6.00 -4.94
CA ARG A 499 -9.08 -6.48 -6.20
C ARG A 499 -7.59 -6.13 -6.37
N PHE A 500 -6.83 -6.13 -5.27
CA PHE A 500 -5.41 -5.81 -5.29
C PHE A 500 -4.59 -7.03 -5.70
N THR A 501 -3.67 -6.85 -6.65
CA THR A 501 -2.72 -7.90 -7.02
C THR A 501 -1.32 -7.50 -6.58
N ALA A 502 -0.61 -8.39 -5.89
CA ALA A 502 0.80 -8.19 -5.64
C ALA A 502 1.61 -9.48 -5.82
N TYR A 503 2.68 -9.40 -6.58
CA TYR A 503 3.59 -10.52 -6.75
C TYR A 503 5.06 -10.12 -6.74
N LYS A 504 5.94 -11.09 -6.49
CA LYS A 504 7.40 -10.86 -6.49
C LYS A 504 7.82 -9.71 -5.57
N GLN A 505 7.20 -9.60 -4.38
CA GLN A 505 7.59 -8.65 -3.34
C GLN A 505 8.63 -9.28 -2.41
N ARG A 506 9.75 -8.58 -2.19
CA ARG A 506 10.87 -9.07 -1.36
C ARG A 506 10.53 -9.14 0.13
N ASP A 507 9.61 -8.31 0.59
CA ASP A 507 9.11 -8.30 1.97
C ASP A 507 7.65 -8.78 2.01
N GLN A 508 6.70 -7.98 1.54
CA GLN A 508 5.27 -8.28 1.73
C GLN A 508 4.39 -7.86 0.55
N GLY A 509 3.37 -8.66 0.23
CA GLY A 509 2.31 -8.23 -0.67
C GLY A 509 1.50 -7.08 -0.06
N VAL A 510 1.06 -7.24 1.20
CA VAL A 510 0.22 -6.27 1.90
C VAL A 510 0.62 -6.14 3.38
N TRP A 511 0.78 -4.89 3.84
CA TRP A 511 0.87 -4.50 5.25
C TRP A 511 -0.23 -3.47 5.57
N LEU A 512 -1.13 -3.81 6.50
CA LEU A 512 -2.14 -2.88 7.01
C LEU A 512 -1.95 -2.66 8.52
N ARG A 513 -1.99 -1.41 8.97
CA ARG A 513 -2.08 -1.05 10.39
C ARG A 513 -3.29 -0.16 10.65
N GLY A 514 -4.06 -0.47 11.68
CA GLY A 514 -5.30 0.26 11.99
C GLY A 514 -6.47 -0.66 12.34
N GLU A 515 -7.70 -0.27 12.01
CA GLU A 515 -8.88 -1.08 12.34
C GLU A 515 -10.01 -0.98 11.32
N HIS A 516 -10.89 -1.98 11.33
CA HIS A 516 -12.07 -2.07 10.44
C HIS A 516 -11.70 -2.06 8.95
N HIS A 517 -10.55 -2.64 8.61
CA HIS A 517 -10.13 -2.81 7.23
C HIS A 517 -10.68 -4.11 6.63
N THR A 518 -10.92 -4.09 5.33
CA THR A 518 -11.19 -5.30 4.55
C THR A 518 -10.25 -5.35 3.34
N LEU A 519 -9.50 -6.43 3.20
CA LEU A 519 -8.81 -6.79 1.96
C LEU A 519 -9.65 -7.86 1.25
N SER A 520 -10.15 -7.57 0.04
CA SER A 520 -11.03 -8.52 -0.67
C SER A 520 -10.73 -8.64 -2.16
N GLY A 521 -10.96 -9.83 -2.72
CA GLY A 521 -10.63 -10.09 -4.13
C GLY A 521 -9.14 -10.01 -4.44
N ALA A 522 -8.27 -10.11 -3.43
CA ALA A 522 -6.84 -9.93 -3.61
C ALA A 522 -6.21 -11.18 -4.22
N VAL A 523 -5.15 -10.99 -5.01
CA VAL A 523 -4.35 -12.08 -5.59
C VAL A 523 -2.88 -11.83 -5.24
N LEU A 524 -2.34 -12.63 -4.33
CA LEU A 524 -0.98 -12.43 -3.78
C LEU A 524 -0.12 -13.66 -4.09
N ALA A 525 0.98 -13.49 -4.82
CA ALA A 525 1.80 -14.60 -5.30
C ALA A 525 3.30 -14.34 -5.20
N ASP A 526 4.13 -15.36 -4.98
CA ASP A 526 5.60 -15.23 -4.97
C ASP A 526 6.14 -14.13 -4.02
N ASN A 527 5.41 -13.78 -2.97
CA ASN A 527 5.86 -12.80 -1.99
C ASN A 527 6.59 -13.52 -0.86
N ALA A 528 7.54 -12.86 -0.17
CA ALA A 528 8.07 -13.40 1.09
C ALA A 528 6.93 -13.67 2.09
N VAL A 529 6.03 -12.70 2.22
CA VAL A 529 4.76 -12.85 2.92
C VAL A 529 3.64 -12.27 2.05
N GLY A 530 2.52 -12.97 1.88
CA GLY A 530 1.37 -12.42 1.14
C GLY A 530 0.75 -11.22 1.88
N ALA A 531 0.16 -11.45 3.07
CA ALA A 531 -0.46 -10.38 3.87
C ALA A 531 -0.13 -10.46 5.37
N THR A 532 0.07 -9.29 5.98
CA THR A 532 0.24 -9.09 7.43
C THR A 532 -0.60 -7.91 7.89
N PHE A 533 -1.31 -8.06 9.00
CA PHE A 533 -2.14 -7.00 9.58
C PHE A 533 -1.72 -6.73 11.03
N ALA A 534 -1.35 -5.48 11.31
CA ALA A 534 -1.13 -4.94 12.64
C ALA A 534 -2.39 -4.16 13.05
N SER A 535 -3.49 -4.88 13.22
CA SER A 535 -4.83 -4.30 13.15
C SER A 535 -5.87 -5.00 14.01
N ASP A 536 -6.95 -4.30 14.31
CA ASP A 536 -8.14 -4.85 14.94
C ASP A 536 -9.36 -4.86 14.01
N THR A 537 -10.25 -5.84 14.18
CA THR A 537 -11.46 -6.02 13.35
C THR A 537 -11.16 -5.98 11.84
N THR A 538 -10.02 -6.55 11.44
CA THR A 538 -9.53 -6.49 10.06
C THR A 538 -9.55 -7.87 9.42
N VAL A 539 -10.11 -7.94 8.21
CA VAL A 539 -10.40 -9.21 7.54
C VAL A 539 -9.83 -9.25 6.13
N MET A 540 -9.15 -10.34 5.79
CA MET A 540 -8.91 -10.75 4.40
C MET A 540 -10.01 -11.72 3.96
N LYS A 541 -10.63 -11.51 2.81
CA LYS A 541 -11.67 -12.41 2.29
C LYS A 541 -11.71 -12.55 0.77
N ASP A 542 -12.35 -13.61 0.28
CA ASP A 542 -12.65 -13.82 -1.14
C ASP A 542 -11.42 -13.64 -2.04
N SER A 543 -10.28 -14.18 -1.61
CA SER A 543 -8.95 -13.89 -2.18
C SER A 543 -8.21 -15.17 -2.59
N LEU A 544 -7.06 -15.01 -3.26
CA LEU A 544 -6.19 -16.09 -3.70
C LEU A 544 -4.74 -15.82 -3.25
N LEU A 545 -4.14 -16.79 -2.57
CA LEU A 545 -2.74 -16.77 -2.13
C LEU A 545 -1.97 -17.91 -2.80
N ILE A 546 -0.87 -17.60 -3.47
CA ILE A 546 -0.03 -18.57 -4.19
C ILE A 546 1.40 -18.49 -3.64
N GLY A 547 1.95 -19.60 -3.17
CA GLY A 547 3.31 -19.64 -2.63
C GLY A 547 4.37 -19.40 -3.70
N GLU A 548 4.55 -20.35 -4.61
CA GLU A 548 5.49 -20.24 -5.72
C GLU A 548 4.80 -20.55 -7.05
N THR A 549 4.83 -19.61 -7.99
CA THR A 549 4.25 -19.79 -9.34
C THR A 549 5.23 -20.50 -10.29
N ALA A 550 4.81 -20.69 -11.54
CA ALA A 550 5.69 -21.16 -12.62
C ALA A 550 6.78 -20.15 -13.01
N ASN A 551 6.66 -18.89 -12.59
CA ASN A 551 7.66 -17.86 -12.84
C ASN A 551 8.88 -18.03 -11.91
N VAL A 552 9.86 -18.81 -12.36
CA VAL A 552 11.07 -19.10 -11.58
C VAL A 552 12.03 -17.92 -11.44
N GLY A 553 11.87 -16.86 -12.24
CA GLY A 553 12.76 -15.70 -12.25
C GLY A 553 14.13 -15.95 -12.91
N GLN A 554 14.96 -14.92 -12.93
CA GLN A 554 16.32 -14.91 -13.44
C GLN A 554 17.22 -14.19 -12.41
N PRO A 555 17.69 -14.88 -11.36
CA PRO A 555 18.40 -14.24 -10.26
C PRO A 555 19.76 -13.69 -10.71
N GLU A 556 20.20 -12.62 -10.05
CA GLU A 556 21.54 -12.05 -10.29
C GLU A 556 22.64 -13.00 -9.78
N SER A 557 23.85 -12.88 -10.31
CA SER A 557 24.96 -13.79 -9.97
C SER A 557 25.36 -13.79 -8.48
N TRP A 558 25.01 -12.73 -7.74
CA TRP A 558 25.27 -12.60 -6.30
C TRP A 558 24.11 -13.12 -5.44
N GLU A 559 22.93 -13.34 -6.01
CA GLU A 559 21.74 -13.77 -5.28
C GLU A 559 21.81 -15.28 -4.97
N LYS A 560 21.61 -15.65 -3.71
CA LYS A 560 21.34 -17.06 -3.38
C LYS A 560 20.02 -17.48 -4.02
N THR A 561 19.99 -18.70 -4.54
CA THR A 561 18.85 -19.23 -5.27
C THR A 561 18.13 -20.34 -4.50
N GLY A 562 16.87 -20.56 -4.86
CA GLY A 562 16.07 -21.68 -4.40
C GLY A 562 16.35 -22.94 -5.19
N VAL A 563 15.56 -23.99 -4.91
CA VAL A 563 15.63 -25.25 -5.66
C VAL A 563 15.46 -25.00 -7.16
N GLY A 564 16.33 -25.61 -7.97
CA GLY A 564 16.29 -25.46 -9.43
C GLY A 564 16.77 -24.09 -9.93
N GLY A 565 17.39 -23.26 -9.10
CA GLY A 565 17.89 -21.94 -9.50
C GLY A 565 16.85 -20.82 -9.46
N ARG A 566 15.68 -21.06 -8.84
CA ARG A 566 14.61 -20.06 -8.69
C ARG A 566 15.07 -18.83 -7.90
N SER A 567 14.64 -17.64 -8.32
CA SER A 567 14.81 -16.39 -7.56
C SER A 567 14.08 -16.43 -6.23
N LEU A 568 14.70 -15.89 -5.18
CA LEU A 568 14.11 -15.83 -3.84
C LEU A 568 13.68 -14.41 -3.50
N PRO A 569 12.60 -14.21 -2.72
CA PRO A 569 12.22 -12.89 -2.25
C PRO A 569 13.32 -12.26 -1.39
N ARG A 570 13.98 -13.07 -0.55
CA ARG A 570 15.08 -12.66 0.33
C ARG A 570 16.35 -13.48 0.05
N PRO A 571 17.11 -13.15 -1.01
CA PRO A 571 18.34 -13.89 -1.32
C PRO A 571 19.42 -13.75 -0.22
N TRP A 572 19.35 -12.72 0.62
CA TRP A 572 20.21 -12.56 1.80
C TRP A 572 19.85 -13.48 2.98
N GLU A 573 18.63 -14.03 3.00
CA GLU A 573 18.11 -14.94 4.02
C GLU A 573 17.36 -16.09 3.29
N ALA A 574 18.11 -16.91 2.55
CA ALA A 574 17.55 -17.89 1.61
C ALA A 574 16.60 -18.91 2.27
N ASP A 575 16.82 -19.21 3.55
CA ASP A 575 16.02 -20.08 4.41
C ASP A 575 14.77 -19.40 5.00
N PHE A 576 14.54 -18.13 4.69
CA PHE A 576 13.36 -17.38 5.15
C PHE A 576 12.07 -18.15 4.82
N PRO A 577 11.25 -18.51 5.84
CA PRO A 577 10.02 -19.24 5.61
C PRO A 577 8.99 -18.35 4.92
N ILE A 578 8.56 -18.71 3.70
CA ILE A 578 7.53 -17.95 2.99
C ILE A 578 6.12 -18.28 3.51
N ARG A 579 5.23 -17.29 3.53
CA ARG A 579 3.86 -17.45 4.06
C ARG A 579 2.81 -16.76 3.20
N GLY A 580 1.64 -17.38 3.05
CA GLY A 580 0.50 -16.75 2.38
C GLY A 580 -0.11 -15.63 3.22
N PHE A 581 -0.61 -15.99 4.39
CA PHE A 581 -1.14 -15.07 5.38
C PHE A 581 -0.42 -15.29 6.71
N GLN A 582 -0.08 -14.21 7.39
CA GLN A 582 0.46 -14.32 8.74
C GLN A 582 -0.36 -13.47 9.72
N PHE A 583 -0.74 -14.12 10.80
CA PHE A 583 -1.36 -13.45 11.93
C PHE A 583 -0.33 -12.58 12.66
N TYR A 584 -0.76 -11.41 13.10
CA TYR A 584 0.07 -10.48 13.84
C TYR A 584 -0.79 -9.72 14.88
N ASP A 585 -0.29 -8.60 15.38
CA ASP A 585 -0.84 -7.81 16.49
C ASP A 585 -2.28 -7.33 16.21
N GLY A 586 -3.14 -7.48 17.22
CA GLY A 586 -4.59 -7.25 17.14
C GLY A 586 -5.42 -8.47 16.73
N HIS A 587 -6.74 -8.27 16.63
CA HIS A 587 -7.73 -9.28 16.21
C HIS A 587 -8.01 -9.22 14.70
N VAL A 588 -7.49 -10.21 13.99
CA VAL A 588 -7.56 -10.30 12.52
C VAL A 588 -8.00 -11.69 12.04
N SER A 589 -8.65 -11.72 10.89
CA SER A 589 -9.17 -12.97 10.32
C SER A 589 -8.84 -13.13 8.84
N ILE A 590 -8.70 -14.39 8.41
CA ILE A 590 -8.70 -14.79 7.01
C ILE A 590 -9.94 -15.64 6.73
N GLN A 591 -10.71 -15.25 5.72
CA GLN A 591 -12.02 -15.82 5.39
C GLN A 591 -12.09 -16.18 3.91
N THR A 592 -12.84 -17.21 3.54
CA THR A 592 -13.22 -17.51 2.13
C THR A 592 -12.09 -17.37 1.10
N THR A 593 -10.86 -17.74 1.47
CA THR A 593 -9.65 -17.49 0.69
C THR A 593 -9.09 -18.83 0.20
N ALA A 594 -8.71 -18.86 -1.07
CA ALA A 594 -8.06 -20.02 -1.68
C ALA A 594 -6.54 -19.93 -1.54
N LEU A 595 -5.88 -21.05 -1.27
CA LEU A 595 -4.42 -21.14 -1.12
C LEU A 595 -3.86 -22.28 -1.97
N SER A 596 -2.69 -22.06 -2.57
CA SER A 596 -1.96 -23.05 -3.36
C SER A 596 -0.44 -22.82 -3.35
N ALA A 597 0.31 -23.83 -3.78
CA ALA A 597 1.76 -23.81 -4.01
C ALA A 597 2.65 -23.41 -2.81
N PHE A 598 2.21 -23.66 -1.58
CA PHE A 598 3.03 -23.50 -0.37
C PHE A 598 3.73 -24.81 -0.01
N GLN A 599 4.80 -25.14 -0.75
CA GLN A 599 5.54 -26.40 -0.59
C GLN A 599 6.89 -26.18 0.09
N PRO A 600 7.12 -26.71 1.30
CA PRO A 600 8.44 -26.75 1.90
C PRO A 600 9.43 -27.52 1.01
N ASN A 601 10.69 -27.12 1.01
CA ASN A 601 11.73 -27.78 0.22
C ASN A 601 13.07 -27.80 0.98
N ALA A 602 14.13 -28.26 0.33
CA ALA A 602 15.45 -28.38 0.93
C ALA A 602 16.10 -27.03 1.31
N VAL A 603 15.62 -25.90 0.78
CA VAL A 603 16.16 -24.57 1.04
C VAL A 603 15.39 -23.86 2.15
N ARG A 604 14.05 -23.92 2.15
CA ARG A 604 13.21 -23.21 3.11
C ARG A 604 11.88 -23.89 3.37
N GLN A 605 11.24 -23.49 4.47
CA GLN A 605 9.85 -23.80 4.76
C GLN A 605 8.90 -22.89 3.95
N ALA A 606 7.69 -23.35 3.74
CA ALA A 606 6.60 -22.60 3.13
C ALA A 606 5.28 -23.02 3.78
N SER A 607 4.35 -22.09 4.01
CA SER A 607 3.01 -22.42 4.47
C SER A 607 1.95 -21.42 4.05
N GLY A 608 0.70 -21.86 3.95
CA GLY A 608 -0.42 -20.96 3.70
C GLY A 608 -0.66 -19.98 4.87
N LEU A 609 -0.58 -20.48 6.10
CA LEU A 609 -0.76 -19.71 7.34
C LEU A 609 0.48 -19.74 8.24
N GLY A 610 0.71 -18.67 8.98
CA GLY A 610 1.71 -18.59 10.05
C GLY A 610 1.57 -17.34 10.91
N TYR A 611 2.64 -16.93 11.59
CA TYR A 611 2.73 -15.66 12.32
C TYR A 611 3.84 -14.78 11.78
N LEU A 612 3.80 -13.49 12.11
CA LEU A 612 4.96 -12.62 11.92
C LEU A 612 6.20 -13.29 12.53
N TYR A 613 7.22 -13.48 11.70
CA TYR A 613 8.45 -14.14 12.10
C TYR A 613 9.28 -13.21 13.01
N ARG A 614 9.75 -13.73 14.15
CA ARG A 614 10.47 -12.97 15.19
C ARG A 614 9.58 -11.90 15.83
N ASN A 615 8.35 -12.26 16.16
CA ASN A 615 7.34 -11.36 16.67
C ASN A 615 7.46 -11.18 18.19
N ALA A 616 7.68 -9.94 18.62
CA ALA A 616 7.71 -9.60 20.03
C ALA A 616 6.38 -9.08 20.60
N PHE A 617 5.43 -8.71 19.73
CA PHE A 617 4.17 -8.09 20.11
C PHE A 617 3.08 -9.13 20.36
N ALA A 618 2.07 -8.73 21.14
CA ALA A 618 0.99 -9.59 21.55
C ALA A 618 0.24 -10.20 20.35
N LEU A 619 -0.13 -11.46 20.47
CA LEU A 619 -1.06 -12.10 19.54
C LEU A 619 -2.41 -12.25 20.20
N ASN A 620 -3.48 -12.07 19.43
CA ASN A 620 -4.81 -12.40 19.89
C ASN A 620 -5.12 -13.87 19.55
N PRO A 621 -5.35 -14.76 20.53
CA PRO A 621 -5.76 -16.13 20.25
C PRO A 621 -7.18 -16.25 19.67
N GLY A 622 -7.94 -15.14 19.66
CA GLY A 622 -9.18 -14.99 18.90
C GLY A 622 -8.98 -14.78 17.41
N ASN A 623 -7.75 -14.51 16.93
CA ASN A 623 -7.42 -14.54 15.51
C ASN A 623 -7.91 -15.83 14.88
N ASP A 624 -8.50 -15.74 13.69
CA ASP A 624 -9.18 -16.90 13.12
C ASP A 624 -9.03 -17.10 11.61
N ALA A 625 -9.14 -18.35 11.22
CA ALA A 625 -9.27 -18.80 9.85
C ALA A 625 -10.61 -19.51 9.66
N ARG A 626 -11.32 -19.20 8.57
CA ARG A 626 -12.57 -19.88 8.19
C ARG A 626 -12.80 -19.87 6.68
N GLY A 627 -13.49 -20.87 6.17
CA GLY A 627 -13.88 -20.97 4.76
C GLY A 627 -12.69 -21.08 3.82
N LEU A 628 -11.52 -21.52 4.29
CA LEU A 628 -10.34 -21.63 3.45
C LEU A 628 -10.46 -22.80 2.48
N THR A 629 -10.00 -22.61 1.24
CA THR A 629 -9.94 -23.67 0.23
C THR A 629 -8.49 -23.97 -0.12
N TRP A 630 -8.04 -25.18 0.15
CA TRP A 630 -6.71 -25.66 -0.23
C TRP A 630 -6.79 -26.33 -1.60
N LEU A 631 -6.13 -25.75 -2.60
CA LEU A 631 -6.26 -26.18 -4.00
C LEU A 631 -5.28 -27.32 -4.37
N ASP A 632 -4.29 -27.56 -3.52
CA ASP A 632 -3.30 -28.62 -3.63
C ASP A 632 -2.87 -29.10 -2.23
N ASP A 633 -1.80 -29.87 -2.14
CA ASP A 633 -1.21 -30.40 -0.90
C ASP A 633 -0.34 -29.38 -0.15
N SER A 634 -0.55 -28.08 -0.37
CA SER A 634 0.11 -26.99 0.36
C SER A 634 0.17 -27.24 1.86
N ARG A 635 1.34 -26.95 2.45
CA ARG A 635 1.52 -26.95 3.90
C ARG A 635 0.61 -25.90 4.51
N ARG A 636 -0.42 -26.34 5.24
CA ARG A 636 -1.45 -25.44 5.76
C ARG A 636 -0.90 -24.43 6.75
N VAL A 637 -0.13 -24.93 7.71
CA VAL A 637 0.46 -24.14 8.80
C VAL A 637 1.92 -24.52 8.95
N TYR A 638 2.75 -23.53 9.24
CA TYR A 638 4.08 -23.74 9.80
C TYR A 638 4.39 -22.60 10.78
N LEU A 639 4.69 -22.95 12.02
CA LEU A 639 5.04 -22.00 13.08
C LEU A 639 6.53 -22.17 13.41
N PRO A 640 7.40 -21.21 13.06
CA PRO A 640 8.82 -21.28 13.41
C PRO A 640 9.03 -21.40 14.93
N ASP A 641 10.18 -21.95 15.33
CA ASP A 641 10.55 -22.00 16.74
C ASP A 641 10.61 -20.59 17.34
N ALA A 642 10.08 -20.47 18.55
CA ALA A 642 10.01 -19.18 19.23
C ALA A 642 11.40 -18.67 19.61
N GLN A 643 11.70 -17.42 19.27
CA GLN A 643 12.92 -16.79 19.73
C GLN A 643 12.83 -16.40 21.21
N ALA A 644 13.97 -16.48 21.90
CA ALA A 644 14.04 -16.32 23.35
C ALA A 644 13.53 -14.94 23.83
N ASP A 645 13.66 -13.89 23.02
CA ASP A 645 13.27 -12.51 23.31
C ASP A 645 11.98 -12.06 22.61
N LYS A 646 11.22 -12.99 22.01
CA LYS A 646 10.04 -12.71 21.18
C LYS A 646 8.77 -13.33 21.78
N ASP A 647 8.07 -12.55 22.59
CA ASP A 647 6.89 -13.03 23.32
C ASP A 647 5.70 -13.36 22.42
N GLY A 648 5.56 -12.66 21.29
CA GLY A 648 4.60 -12.98 20.25
C GLY A 648 4.81 -14.39 19.67
N ASP A 649 6.05 -14.78 19.38
CA ASP A 649 6.35 -16.15 18.93
C ASP A 649 5.90 -17.20 19.97
N LYS A 650 6.13 -16.92 21.27
CA LYS A 650 5.76 -17.79 22.39
C LYS A 650 4.24 -17.87 22.59
N ALA A 651 3.49 -16.90 22.09
CA ALA A 651 2.04 -16.80 22.20
C ALA A 651 1.27 -17.34 20.98
N ALA A 652 1.96 -17.74 19.91
CA ALA A 652 1.41 -18.18 18.62
C ALA A 652 0.22 -19.15 18.76
N THR A 653 -1.01 -18.64 18.67
CA THR A 653 -2.28 -19.37 18.80
C THR A 653 -3.39 -18.72 17.98
N PHE A 654 -4.12 -19.47 17.16
CA PHE A 654 -5.28 -18.99 16.40
C PHE A 654 -6.38 -20.06 16.33
N LEU A 655 -7.60 -19.64 16.04
CA LEU A 655 -8.78 -20.48 15.91
C LEU A 655 -9.01 -20.90 14.45
N ASP A 656 -9.16 -22.20 14.21
CA ASP A 656 -9.80 -22.71 13.00
C ASP A 656 -11.31 -22.80 13.25
N ALA A 657 -12.04 -21.78 12.80
CA ALA A 657 -13.42 -21.57 13.23
C ALA A 657 -14.38 -22.65 12.68
N ASP A 658 -14.08 -23.19 11.49
CA ASP A 658 -14.99 -24.07 10.75
C ASP A 658 -14.36 -25.38 10.25
N GLY A 659 -13.10 -25.65 10.60
CA GLY A 659 -12.43 -26.89 10.24
C GLY A 659 -11.69 -26.82 8.89
N SER A 660 -11.74 -25.68 8.20
CA SER A 660 -11.07 -25.51 6.90
C SER A 660 -9.54 -25.62 7.01
N VAL A 661 -8.95 -25.46 8.19
CA VAL A 661 -7.50 -25.64 8.41
C VAL A 661 -7.16 -27.02 8.99
N THR A 662 -7.84 -27.45 10.04
CA THR A 662 -7.49 -28.61 10.87
C THR A 662 -8.28 -29.88 10.50
N GLY A 663 -9.37 -29.72 9.74
CA GLY A 663 -10.34 -30.78 9.45
C GLY A 663 -11.48 -30.90 10.48
N THR A 664 -11.40 -30.18 11.61
CA THR A 664 -12.40 -30.22 12.68
C THR A 664 -12.76 -28.79 13.13
N PRO A 665 -14.03 -28.39 13.08
CA PRO A 665 -14.45 -27.05 13.50
C PRO A 665 -14.13 -26.74 14.96
N GLY A 666 -13.74 -25.48 15.23
CA GLY A 666 -13.60 -24.95 16.58
C GLY A 666 -12.34 -25.38 17.32
N LEU A 667 -11.34 -25.93 16.62
CA LEU A 667 -10.03 -26.25 17.21
C LEU A 667 -9.06 -25.07 17.05
N SER A 668 -8.17 -24.90 18.01
CA SER A 668 -7.09 -23.92 17.92
C SER A 668 -5.78 -24.57 17.51
N VAL A 669 -5.00 -23.87 16.68
CA VAL A 669 -3.63 -24.25 16.33
C VAL A 669 -2.69 -23.42 17.19
N THR A 670 -1.77 -24.06 17.91
CA THR A 670 -0.83 -23.37 18.80
C THR A 670 0.60 -23.88 18.66
N GLY A 671 1.55 -22.94 18.59
CA GLY A 671 2.98 -23.18 18.73
C GLY A 671 3.46 -22.95 20.18
N SER A 672 2.61 -22.40 21.04
CA SER A 672 2.98 -22.02 22.41
C SER A 672 3.34 -23.23 23.26
N ALA A 673 4.52 -23.19 23.88
CA ALA A 673 4.95 -24.22 24.82
C ALA A 673 4.05 -24.33 26.07
N LEU A 674 3.32 -23.26 26.42
CA LEU A 674 2.34 -23.29 27.52
C LEU A 674 1.09 -24.11 27.21
N LEU A 675 0.77 -24.28 25.92
CA LEU A 675 -0.53 -24.75 25.47
C LEU A 675 -0.45 -26.06 24.69
N ARG A 676 0.62 -26.28 23.93
CA ARG A 676 0.73 -27.37 22.94
C ARG A 676 0.71 -28.78 23.54
N ASP A 677 0.88 -28.91 24.85
CA ASP A 677 0.89 -30.15 25.62
C ASP A 677 -0.42 -30.40 26.41
N ALA A 678 -1.49 -29.64 26.15
CA ALA A 678 -2.76 -29.87 26.83
C ALA A 678 -3.36 -31.27 26.52
N PRO A 679 -4.16 -31.86 27.42
CA PRO A 679 -4.62 -33.26 27.27
C PRO A 679 -5.43 -33.54 25.99
N ASP A 680 -6.09 -32.52 25.46
CA ASP A 680 -6.90 -32.58 24.23
C ASP A 680 -6.14 -32.07 22.99
N CYS A 681 -4.83 -31.81 23.11
CA CYS A 681 -3.99 -31.43 22.00
C CYS A 681 -3.48 -32.65 21.23
N SER A 682 -3.46 -32.53 19.90
CA SER A 682 -2.79 -33.46 18.99
C SER A 682 -1.64 -32.76 18.30
N ALA A 683 -0.41 -33.25 18.49
CA ALA A 683 0.77 -32.69 17.86
C ALA A 683 0.76 -32.91 16.34
N ARG A 684 1.12 -31.86 15.59
CA ARG A 684 1.34 -31.89 14.14
C ARG A 684 2.78 -31.50 13.88
N ALA A 685 3.68 -32.50 13.85
CA ALA A 685 5.12 -32.27 13.72
C ALA A 685 5.47 -31.40 12.49
N GLU A 686 4.79 -31.66 11.39
CA GLU A 686 4.98 -30.92 10.13
C GLU A 686 4.56 -29.44 10.22
N TRP A 687 3.69 -29.06 11.16
CA TRP A 687 3.31 -27.65 11.38
C TRP A 687 4.18 -26.96 12.42
N ASN A 688 5.05 -27.72 13.11
CA ASN A 688 5.65 -27.34 14.38
C ASN A 688 4.61 -26.76 15.36
N ALA A 689 3.43 -27.37 15.41
CA ALA A 689 2.30 -26.89 16.18
C ALA A 689 1.51 -28.06 16.78
N SER A 690 0.53 -27.74 17.62
CA SER A 690 -0.48 -28.69 18.08
C SER A 690 -1.86 -28.14 17.80
N VAL A 691 -2.79 -29.05 17.51
CA VAL A 691 -4.19 -28.75 17.31
C VAL A 691 -4.94 -29.15 18.56
N CYS A 692 -5.62 -28.21 19.19
CA CYS A 692 -6.14 -28.36 20.53
C CYS A 692 -7.60 -27.91 20.63
N GLY A 693 -8.35 -28.53 21.52
CA GLY A 693 -9.69 -28.09 21.89
C GLY A 693 -9.71 -27.01 22.97
N GLY A 694 -10.90 -26.50 23.24
CA GLY A 694 -11.15 -25.47 24.24
C GLY A 694 -11.04 -24.06 23.69
N GLN A 695 -11.16 -23.08 24.58
CA GLN A 695 -11.11 -21.66 24.27
C GLN A 695 -9.88 -21.04 24.92
N TYR A 696 -9.32 -20.01 24.29
CA TYR A 696 -8.04 -19.41 24.66
C TYR A 696 -8.15 -17.91 24.73
N ALA A 697 -7.59 -17.25 25.74
CA ALA A 697 -7.62 -15.80 25.88
C ALA A 697 -6.21 -15.20 25.80
N ARG A 698 -6.14 -13.92 25.41
CA ARG A 698 -4.93 -13.14 25.59
C ARG A 698 -4.82 -12.77 27.06
N PHE A 699 -3.72 -13.17 27.70
CA PHE A 699 -3.36 -12.76 29.05
C PHE A 699 -2.35 -11.60 28.98
N TRP A 700 -2.45 -10.67 29.91
CA TRP A 700 -1.44 -9.63 30.13
C TRP A 700 -1.10 -9.50 31.61
N LEU A 701 0.14 -9.07 31.85
CA LEU A 701 0.66 -8.68 33.15
C LEU A 701 1.49 -7.42 32.95
N ASP A 702 1.12 -6.36 33.65
CA ASP A 702 1.74 -5.04 33.60
C ASP A 702 2.29 -4.64 34.98
N ASP A 703 3.46 -4.02 34.99
CA ASP A 703 3.93 -3.21 36.11
C ASP A 703 3.48 -1.77 35.93
N VAL A 704 2.50 -1.33 36.71
CA VAL A 704 1.91 0.01 36.62
C VAL A 704 2.83 1.07 37.23
N THR A 705 3.92 0.66 37.89
CA THR A 705 4.89 1.55 38.54
C THR A 705 6.21 1.70 37.81
N ASP A 706 6.32 1.16 36.58
CA ASP A 706 7.53 1.20 35.74
C ASP A 706 8.79 0.59 36.40
N GLY A 707 8.63 -0.30 37.37
CA GLY A 707 9.68 -0.94 38.15
C GLY A 707 10.49 -2.02 37.40
N ARG A 708 10.11 -2.37 36.16
CA ARG A 708 10.78 -3.35 35.28
C ARG A 708 10.94 -4.73 35.93
N ILE A 709 9.84 -5.46 35.97
CA ILE A 709 9.72 -6.78 36.63
C ILE A 709 10.20 -7.98 35.79
N GLY A 710 10.68 -7.73 34.57
CA GLY A 710 11.05 -8.77 33.61
C GLY A 710 12.39 -9.48 33.92
N PRO A 711 12.58 -10.71 33.40
CA PRO A 711 11.60 -11.51 32.68
C PRO A 711 10.51 -12.05 33.62
N VAL A 712 9.35 -12.40 33.06
CA VAL A 712 8.25 -13.07 33.78
C VAL A 712 8.19 -14.52 33.37
N ARG A 713 8.43 -15.44 34.30
CA ARG A 713 8.26 -16.87 34.04
C ARG A 713 6.79 -17.27 34.17
N ALA A 714 6.20 -17.73 33.09
CA ALA A 714 4.86 -18.31 33.06
C ALA A 714 4.97 -19.85 33.04
N THR A 715 4.21 -20.54 33.90
CA THR A 715 4.21 -22.02 33.99
C THR A 715 2.79 -22.55 34.08
N ASN A 716 2.46 -23.60 33.32
CA ASN A 716 1.16 -24.27 33.42
C ASN A 716 1.15 -25.36 34.50
N VAL A 717 -0.02 -25.92 34.83
CA VAL A 717 -0.16 -27.01 35.82
C VAL A 717 0.59 -28.31 35.47
N ARG A 718 0.99 -28.48 34.20
CA ARG A 718 1.74 -29.65 33.72
C ARG A 718 3.26 -29.46 33.83
N GLY A 719 3.71 -28.27 34.24
CA GLY A 719 5.13 -27.94 34.39
C GLY A 719 5.79 -27.36 33.14
N ALA A 720 5.06 -27.19 32.03
CA ALA A 720 5.60 -26.50 30.87
C ALA A 720 5.68 -24.98 31.15
N SER A 721 6.78 -24.36 30.75
CA SER A 721 7.05 -22.96 31.08
C SER A 721 7.62 -22.19 29.89
N VAL A 722 7.35 -20.88 29.87
CA VAL A 722 8.00 -19.90 29.00
C VAL A 722 8.51 -18.73 29.84
N GLU A 723 9.60 -18.11 29.41
CA GLU A 723 10.07 -16.85 29.99
C GLU A 723 9.64 -15.71 29.07
N LEU A 724 8.81 -14.81 29.58
CA LEU A 724 8.33 -13.65 28.86
C LEU A 724 9.31 -12.49 29.08
N THR A 725 9.76 -11.89 27.99
CA THR A 725 10.75 -10.80 28.00
C THR A 725 10.08 -9.44 28.19
N GLY A 726 8.82 -9.32 27.77
CA GLY A 726 8.04 -8.09 27.72
C GLY A 726 8.00 -7.51 26.31
N THR A 727 6.99 -6.69 26.04
CA THR A 727 6.89 -5.94 24.79
C THR A 727 8.18 -5.14 24.59
N PRO A 728 8.79 -5.15 23.38
CA PRO A 728 10.05 -4.44 23.13
C PRO A 728 9.99 -3.01 23.65
N ASP A 729 11.09 -2.56 24.22
CA ASP A 729 11.32 -1.20 24.71
C ASP A 729 10.56 -0.78 25.99
N ASN A 730 9.69 -1.63 26.57
CA ASN A 730 8.92 -1.25 27.77
C ASN A 730 9.24 -2.06 29.05
N PHE A 731 9.69 -3.33 29.03
CA PHE A 731 9.99 -4.18 30.22
C PHE A 731 8.92 -4.23 31.35
N THR A 732 7.78 -3.59 31.15
CA THR A 732 6.69 -3.44 32.13
C THR A 732 5.47 -4.23 31.72
N SER A 733 5.28 -4.52 30.43
CA SER A 733 4.10 -5.19 29.89
C SER A 733 4.45 -6.53 29.24
N PHE A 734 3.76 -7.59 29.65
CA PHE A 734 4.02 -8.98 29.26
C PHE A 734 2.74 -9.63 28.77
N HIS A 735 2.78 -10.30 27.61
CA HIS A 735 1.60 -10.92 27.01
C HIS A 735 1.85 -12.38 26.65
N THR A 736 0.81 -13.21 26.79
CA THR A 736 0.83 -14.58 26.26
C THR A 736 -0.58 -15.12 26.03
N SER A 737 -0.67 -16.27 25.37
CA SER A 737 -1.92 -17.00 25.17
C SER A 737 -2.14 -17.99 26.31
N VAL A 738 -3.35 -18.03 26.86
CA VAL A 738 -3.75 -18.94 27.95
C VAL A 738 -5.04 -19.67 27.59
N ARG A 739 -5.24 -20.89 28.09
CA ARG A 739 -6.47 -21.67 27.91
C ARG A 739 -7.45 -21.33 29.03
N LEU A 740 -8.71 -21.04 28.66
CA LEU A 740 -9.77 -20.77 29.62
C LEU A 740 -10.03 -21.95 30.55
N GLY A 741 -10.36 -21.64 31.80
CA GLY A 741 -10.49 -22.61 32.89
C GLY A 741 -9.17 -23.24 33.32
N GLY A 742 -8.04 -22.86 32.71
CA GLY A 742 -6.70 -23.33 33.08
C GLY A 742 -6.14 -22.63 34.31
N SER A 743 -5.07 -23.22 34.86
CA SER A 743 -4.28 -22.62 35.94
C SER A 743 -2.84 -22.37 35.52
N TYR A 744 -2.33 -21.20 35.87
CA TYR A 744 -1.02 -20.71 35.47
C TYR A 744 -0.32 -20.01 36.62
N ALA A 745 0.98 -20.27 36.79
CA ALA A 745 1.85 -19.54 37.69
C ALA A 745 2.62 -18.46 36.92
N PHE A 746 2.61 -17.23 37.41
CA PHE A 746 3.39 -16.12 36.88
C PHE A 746 4.35 -15.63 37.95
N ALA A 747 5.65 -15.75 37.67
CA ALA A 747 6.72 -15.37 38.58
C ALA A 747 7.59 -14.29 37.92
N PRO A 748 7.36 -13.01 38.25
CA PRO A 748 8.25 -11.92 37.82
C PRO A 748 9.63 -12.04 38.50
N ALA A 749 10.68 -11.59 37.82
CA ALA A 749 12.05 -11.65 38.33
C ALA A 749 12.33 -10.60 39.42
N ALA A 750 11.54 -9.54 39.48
CA ALA A 750 11.61 -8.51 40.50
C ALA A 750 10.22 -8.17 41.06
N ALA A 751 10.19 -7.59 42.26
CA ALA A 751 8.96 -7.15 42.90
C ALA A 751 8.50 -5.80 42.32
N SER A 752 7.19 -5.61 42.19
CA SER A 752 6.57 -4.32 41.91
C SER A 752 5.78 -3.82 43.12
N ARG A 753 5.47 -2.51 43.16
CA ARG A 753 4.50 -1.97 44.13
C ARG A 753 3.06 -2.09 43.64
N HIS A 754 2.86 -2.28 42.34
CA HIS A 754 1.55 -2.36 41.70
C HIS A 754 1.64 -3.18 40.42
N LEU A 755 1.17 -4.42 40.49
CA LEU A 755 0.96 -5.26 39.32
C LEU A 755 -0.50 -5.15 38.86
N ARG A 756 -0.71 -5.07 37.57
CA ARG A 756 -2.02 -5.22 36.94
C ARG A 756 -1.98 -6.43 36.04
N LEU A 757 -2.93 -7.35 36.21
CA LEU A 757 -2.99 -8.53 35.36
C LEU A 757 -4.42 -8.87 35.00
N GLY A 758 -4.59 -9.46 33.83
CA GLY A 758 -5.92 -9.72 33.30
C GLY A 758 -5.91 -10.57 32.04
N PHE A 759 -7.12 -10.86 31.59
CA PHE A 759 -7.37 -11.46 30.28
C PHE A 759 -8.63 -10.86 29.65
N GLY A 760 -8.71 -10.93 28.33
CA GLY A 760 -9.74 -10.23 27.55
C GLY A 760 -10.17 -10.98 26.30
N ASP A 761 -11.12 -10.36 25.58
CA ASP A 761 -11.81 -10.89 24.41
C ASP A 761 -12.64 -12.15 24.73
N ARG A 762 -13.36 -12.12 25.86
CA ARG A 762 -14.04 -13.29 26.45
C ARG A 762 -15.44 -12.99 26.96
N ALA A 763 -16.25 -14.03 27.14
CA ALA A 763 -17.64 -13.89 27.55
C ALA A 763 -17.79 -13.80 29.08
N PRO A 764 -18.85 -13.14 29.60
CA PRO A 764 -19.18 -13.18 31.02
C PRO A 764 -19.24 -14.61 31.55
N GLY A 765 -18.58 -14.84 32.69
CA GLY A 765 -18.46 -16.16 33.32
C GLY A 765 -17.20 -16.95 32.94
N ASP A 766 -16.46 -16.55 31.91
CA ASP A 766 -15.15 -17.14 31.60
C ASP A 766 -14.18 -16.91 32.76
N THR A 767 -13.33 -17.91 33.04
CA THR A 767 -12.44 -17.90 34.21
C THR A 767 -11.00 -18.30 33.91
N LEU A 768 -10.08 -17.79 34.74
CA LEU A 768 -8.69 -18.24 34.81
C LEU A 768 -8.23 -18.36 36.26
N ARG A 769 -7.35 -19.33 36.52
CA ARG A 769 -6.64 -19.47 37.79
C ARG A 769 -5.21 -19.01 37.64
N LEU A 770 -4.79 -18.15 38.56
CA LEU A 770 -3.45 -17.58 38.54
C LEU A 770 -2.81 -17.74 39.91
N THR A 771 -1.51 -18.02 39.91
CA THR A 771 -0.69 -17.93 41.12
C THR A 771 0.48 -17.00 40.90
N LEU A 772 0.78 -16.18 41.90
CA LEU A 772 1.97 -15.32 41.93
C LEU A 772 2.70 -15.52 43.26
N PRO A 773 4.04 -15.43 43.30
CA PRO A 773 4.75 -15.29 44.56
C PRO A 773 4.25 -14.03 45.29
N ALA A 774 3.97 -14.11 46.59
CA ALA A 774 3.58 -12.93 47.36
C ALA A 774 4.68 -11.85 47.34
N SER A 775 5.94 -12.28 47.23
CA SER A 775 7.10 -11.41 47.04
C SER A 775 7.11 -10.67 45.69
N ALA A 776 6.24 -11.02 44.74
CA ALA A 776 6.10 -10.28 43.50
C ALA A 776 5.52 -8.87 43.74
N VAL A 777 4.88 -8.63 44.89
CA VAL A 777 4.29 -7.33 45.25
C VAL A 777 4.82 -6.86 46.61
N GLY A 778 5.91 -6.08 46.57
CA GLY A 778 6.57 -5.51 47.75
C GLY A 778 7.19 -6.54 48.72
N THR A 779 7.97 -6.04 49.68
CA THR A 779 8.59 -6.86 50.74
C THR A 779 8.02 -6.45 52.10
N GLY A 780 7.08 -7.21 52.67
CA GLY A 780 6.77 -7.16 54.10
C GLY A 780 5.32 -6.89 54.52
N SER A 781 4.39 -6.58 53.61
CA SER A 781 2.95 -6.48 53.90
C SER A 781 2.14 -7.46 53.04
N GLU A 782 1.00 -7.93 53.56
CA GLU A 782 0.05 -8.71 52.77
C GLU A 782 -0.48 -7.87 51.60
N PRO A 783 -0.50 -8.39 50.36
CA PRO A 783 -0.96 -7.62 49.21
C PRO A 783 -2.43 -7.22 49.33
N ILE A 784 -2.77 -6.05 48.81
CA ILE A 784 -4.14 -5.55 48.74
C ILE A 784 -4.58 -5.58 47.28
N LEU A 785 -5.72 -6.23 47.02
CA LEU A 785 -6.18 -6.49 45.67
C LEU A 785 -7.46 -5.72 45.36
N TYR A 786 -7.54 -5.18 44.15
CA TYR A 786 -8.72 -4.50 43.64
C TYR A 786 -9.11 -5.10 42.31
N ARG A 787 -10.40 -5.34 42.12
CA ARG A 787 -10.96 -5.76 40.83
C ARG A 787 -11.16 -4.53 39.95
N ASP A 788 -11.07 -4.71 38.64
CA ASP A 788 -11.38 -3.69 37.61
C ASP A 788 -10.31 -2.61 37.41
N TRP A 789 -10.41 -1.88 36.31
CA TRP A 789 -9.47 -0.82 35.94
C TRP A 789 -9.44 0.35 36.94
N TRP A 790 -10.51 0.51 37.71
CA TRP A 790 -10.67 1.57 38.71
C TRP A 790 -10.36 1.03 40.10
N VAL A 791 -9.23 1.45 40.67
CA VAL A 791 -8.78 1.12 42.01
C VAL A 791 -9.60 1.90 43.05
N ASP A 792 -10.44 1.21 43.81
CA ASP A 792 -11.35 1.77 44.81
C ASP A 792 -11.72 0.73 45.86
N GLU A 793 -11.88 1.14 47.12
CA GLU A 793 -12.22 0.22 48.22
C GLU A 793 -13.52 -0.57 47.97
N ARG A 794 -14.46 -0.05 47.15
CA ARG A 794 -15.67 -0.79 46.74
C ARG A 794 -15.36 -2.03 45.90
N ASN A 795 -14.21 -2.05 45.23
CA ASN A 795 -13.73 -3.14 44.39
C ASN A 795 -12.69 -4.02 45.09
N ARG A 796 -12.43 -3.80 46.38
CA ARG A 796 -11.41 -4.55 47.13
C ARG A 796 -11.81 -6.02 47.28
N LEU A 797 -10.89 -6.92 46.92
CA LEU A 797 -11.09 -8.36 47.05
C LEU A 797 -10.98 -8.80 48.51
N LYS A 798 -11.76 -9.81 48.88
CA LYS A 798 -11.75 -10.41 50.22
C LYS A 798 -10.74 -11.56 50.29
N LYS A 799 -9.97 -11.64 51.38
CA LYS A 799 -9.17 -12.83 51.68
C LYS A 799 -10.08 -13.97 52.12
N VAL A 800 -9.92 -15.15 51.51
CA VAL A 800 -10.64 -16.38 51.86
C VAL A 800 -9.65 -17.55 52.03
N ALA A 801 -10.12 -18.68 52.59
CA ALA A 801 -9.33 -19.90 52.57
C ALA A 801 -9.20 -20.43 51.12
N LEU A 802 -8.10 -21.10 50.79
CA LEU A 802 -7.86 -21.58 49.42
C LEU A 802 -9.00 -22.49 48.91
N ALA A 803 -9.54 -23.33 49.79
CA ALA A 803 -10.67 -24.22 49.47
C ALA A 803 -11.95 -23.47 49.07
N ASP A 804 -12.13 -22.23 49.53
CA ASP A 804 -13.32 -21.41 49.27
C ASP A 804 -13.16 -20.52 48.02
N LEU A 805 -11.93 -20.34 47.52
CA LEU A 805 -11.64 -19.45 46.38
C LEU A 805 -12.42 -19.87 45.12
N ASP A 806 -12.63 -21.17 44.96
CA ASP A 806 -13.31 -21.76 43.82
C ASP A 806 -14.78 -21.39 43.73
N ALA A 807 -15.44 -21.21 44.86
CA ALA A 807 -16.83 -20.81 44.95
C ALA A 807 -17.04 -19.29 44.75
N SER A 808 -15.97 -18.49 44.77
CA SER A 808 -16.06 -17.04 44.64
C SER A 808 -16.48 -16.57 43.25
N SER A 809 -16.99 -15.34 43.18
CA SER A 809 -17.42 -14.67 41.94
C SER A 809 -16.29 -13.86 41.28
N GLY A 810 -15.04 -14.14 41.67
CA GLY A 810 -13.86 -13.32 41.33
C GLY A 810 -13.70 -12.09 42.23
N ASP A 811 -14.39 -12.04 43.37
CA ASP A 811 -14.32 -10.99 44.39
C ASP A 811 -13.45 -11.37 45.61
N ALA A 812 -12.65 -12.44 45.47
CA ALA A 812 -11.82 -12.98 46.55
C ALA A 812 -10.45 -13.45 46.07
N TYR A 813 -9.50 -13.52 47.00
CA TYR A 813 -8.17 -14.12 46.81
C TYR A 813 -7.80 -15.01 48.00
N ALA A 814 -6.85 -15.92 47.81
CA ALA A 814 -6.24 -16.69 48.90
C ALA A 814 -4.73 -16.49 48.94
N LEU A 815 -4.14 -16.52 50.14
CA LEU A 815 -2.70 -16.39 50.36
C LEU A 815 -2.26 -17.54 51.28
N GLU A 816 -1.53 -18.51 50.73
CA GLU A 816 -1.07 -19.70 51.43
C GLU A 816 0.39 -19.99 51.07
N GLY A 817 1.23 -20.27 52.09
CA GLY A 817 2.63 -20.64 51.86
C GLY A 817 3.47 -19.61 51.09
N GLY A 818 3.12 -18.31 51.16
CA GLY A 818 3.78 -17.26 50.39
C GLY A 818 3.38 -17.19 48.91
N THR A 819 2.33 -17.91 48.52
CA THR A 819 1.76 -17.88 47.16
C THR A 819 0.38 -17.22 47.20
N LEU A 820 0.21 -16.21 46.34
CA LEU A 820 -1.06 -15.55 46.08
C LEU A 820 -1.84 -16.37 45.04
N HIS A 821 -3.05 -16.78 45.36
CA HIS A 821 -3.95 -17.53 44.48
C HIS A 821 -5.14 -16.66 44.07
N LEU A 822 -5.41 -16.62 42.77
CA LEU A 822 -6.42 -15.78 42.16
C LEU A 822 -7.37 -16.61 41.29
N LYS A 823 -8.64 -16.21 41.30
CA LYS A 823 -9.65 -16.64 40.33
C LYS A 823 -10.18 -15.39 39.63
N LEU A 824 -9.75 -15.17 38.40
CA LEU A 824 -10.29 -14.10 37.58
C LEU A 824 -11.56 -14.60 36.91
N VAL A 825 -12.60 -13.78 36.92
CA VAL A 825 -13.92 -14.07 36.33
C VAL A 825 -14.37 -12.87 35.53
N VAL A 826 -14.67 -13.06 34.24
CA VAL A 826 -15.26 -12.01 33.41
C VAL A 826 -16.65 -11.68 33.96
N GLN A 827 -16.84 -10.43 34.34
CA GLN A 827 -18.09 -9.98 34.95
C GLN A 827 -19.18 -9.77 33.88
N LYS A 828 -20.42 -9.68 34.32
CA LYS A 828 -21.55 -9.32 33.46
C LYS A 828 -21.27 -8.00 32.73
N ASP A 829 -21.68 -7.93 31.46
CA ASP A 829 -21.57 -6.74 30.59
C ASP A 829 -20.11 -6.31 30.31
N ARG A 830 -19.16 -7.25 30.37
CA ARG A 830 -17.74 -7.03 30.07
C ARG A 830 -17.17 -8.13 29.20
N GLU A 831 -16.05 -7.81 28.56
CA GLU A 831 -15.28 -8.74 27.73
C GLU A 831 -13.89 -9.06 28.30
N TYR A 832 -13.65 -8.68 29.55
CA TYR A 832 -12.37 -8.86 30.24
C TYR A 832 -12.54 -9.13 31.75
N ALA A 833 -11.49 -9.67 32.35
CA ALA A 833 -11.29 -9.72 33.79
C ALA A 833 -9.91 -9.14 34.12
N VAL A 834 -9.85 -8.22 35.07
CA VAL A 834 -8.61 -7.54 35.48
C VAL A 834 -8.57 -7.41 37.00
N VAL A 835 -7.37 -7.53 37.55
CA VAL A 835 -7.09 -7.34 38.97
C VAL A 835 -5.80 -6.53 39.14
N ASP A 836 -5.85 -5.57 40.05
CA ASP A 836 -4.71 -4.82 40.56
C ASP A 836 -4.23 -5.48 41.85
N VAL A 837 -2.94 -5.78 41.94
CA VAL A 837 -2.27 -6.37 43.10
C VAL A 837 -1.25 -5.36 43.63
N CYS A 838 -1.51 -4.83 44.81
CA CYS A 838 -0.84 -3.64 45.31
C CYS A 838 -0.17 -3.85 46.66
N ALA A 839 0.99 -3.22 46.85
CA ALA A 839 1.75 -3.29 48.10
C ALA A 839 1.11 -2.45 49.22
N ALA A 840 0.27 -1.47 48.85
CA ALA A 840 -0.40 -0.54 49.75
C ALA A 840 -1.85 -0.26 49.30
N ALA A 841 -2.64 0.33 50.21
CA ALA A 841 -4.04 0.65 49.96
C ALA A 841 -4.17 1.64 48.80
N LEU A 842 -5.19 1.44 47.96
CA LEU A 842 -5.42 2.19 46.73
C LEU A 842 -4.22 2.24 45.76
N CYS A 843 -3.25 1.34 45.92
CA CYS A 843 -2.02 1.28 45.12
C CYS A 843 -1.20 2.59 45.17
N ARG A 844 -1.24 3.29 46.30
CA ARG A 844 -0.57 4.59 46.52
C ARG A 844 0.70 4.48 47.34
#